data_AF-A0A1M4NAA8-F1
#
_entry.id   AF-A0A1M4NAA8-F1
#
_cell.length_a   1.000
_cell.length_b   1.000
_cell.length_c   1.000
_cell.angle_alpha   90.00
_cell.angle_beta   90.00
_cell.angle_gamma   90.00
#
_symmetry.space_group_name_H-M   'P 1'
#
loop_
_entity.id
_entity.type
_entity.pdbx_description
1 polymer ?
#
loop_
_entity_poly.entity_id
_entity_poly.type
_entity_poly.pdbx_seq_one_letter_code
_entity_poly.pdbx_strand_id
1 'polypeptide(L)'
;MINQNHGNDKDSQFNFFGKGMDSGTDVDNFWYGQYMELIDGLWENIFTNNSENSKSGSFDAAISYAWNNRTIKAGETKSFKAYMSIGGCGSEVSSRHTHNFTYSLDKTITDNDTIKATCENLDNICDLTSSDRSVALTLSAIMPAYSGSPATINIGTDEQQNMWTNAGLTLPTASDVEHYSGSTLLASAPTTVGEYTAKVTVEGVTASVDYTISKGDPTATAPVAKNLTYNGSEQALVTAGTSSQGILKYSLTKDGDYKDHIPTATNAGTYNVYYKVVGDAKHNDKVFDTPVTVTITKANYIGAKEVSDNILAGHASYGEVILPTIPTNMSYGILVTDSEEINDISLADGKLTYKGSTFVVNGTDYAITIPVTGKNGANYSDYNIIVTLTGENCTHSNRTKHEKVDATNSATGMKEYWTCDVCNEKLDKDGEVIADESSLVVPIDTNKHVVETKEKGIVNVPEEKQKDNFGSGQLSGSANDIKRAVLTDEDKKAISEGKDIDIWLEVKDLSLTVSQSDKKAVENKMPKYFTVGTYLDINLWKQIGGSDVAKVKEVPNGKVEITITIPEDLRKLDRSFGIVRVHEGRADYLDGRLDSKYRLTFDSDRFSTYAIVYQDKSSQDNIKDTSAPKTGDTNDLWLWSLLMITGLASVGFTMLYGKKNSEERR
;
A
#
# COMPACT_ATOMS: atom_id res chain seq x y z
N MET A 1 63.59 16.83 -11.06
CA MET A 1 64.15 15.97 -12.14
C MET A 1 65.60 16.40 -12.37
N ILE A 2 66.57 15.51 -12.21
CA ILE A 2 67.94 15.78 -12.69
C ILE A 2 67.97 15.36 -14.15
N ASN A 3 68.16 16.33 -15.04
CA ASN A 3 68.35 16.11 -16.46
C ASN A 3 69.72 15.45 -16.65
N GLN A 4 69.75 14.12 -16.75
CA GLN A 4 70.96 13.40 -17.17
C GLN A 4 71.13 13.62 -18.67
N ASN A 5 71.84 14.69 -19.03
CA ASN A 5 72.43 14.76 -20.36
C ASN A 5 73.78 14.06 -20.35
N HIS A 6 73.90 13.10 -21.27
CA HIS A 6 74.89 12.03 -21.30
C HIS A 6 76.35 12.47 -21.47
N GLY A 7 77.25 11.77 -20.78
CA GLY A 7 78.67 11.74 -21.12
C GLY A 7 79.52 11.01 -20.08
N ASN A 8 79.72 9.70 -20.26
CA ASN A 8 80.84 8.87 -19.79
C ASN A 8 81.48 9.01 -18.39
N ASP A 9 80.92 9.75 -17.43
CA ASP A 9 81.49 9.82 -16.09
C ASP A 9 80.89 8.75 -15.19
N LYS A 10 81.70 7.75 -14.86
CA LYS A 10 81.48 6.78 -13.78
C LYS A 10 81.53 7.43 -12.38
N ASP A 11 81.37 8.75 -12.28
CA ASP A 11 81.63 9.55 -11.07
C ASP A 11 80.47 10.48 -10.73
N SER A 12 79.24 9.96 -10.66
CA SER A 12 78.17 10.68 -9.95
C SER A 12 78.49 10.65 -8.45
N GLN A 13 79.18 11.68 -7.96
CA GLN A 13 79.59 11.81 -6.55
C GLN A 13 78.69 12.84 -5.83
N PHE A 14 78.43 12.61 -4.55
CA PHE A 14 77.83 13.60 -3.66
C PHE A 14 78.88 14.66 -3.31
N ASN A 15 78.79 15.85 -3.88
CA ASN A 15 79.69 16.97 -3.58
C ASN A 15 79.07 17.86 -2.47
N PHE A 16 79.80 18.06 -1.36
CA PHE A 16 79.44 18.99 -0.30
C PHE A 16 80.59 19.96 -0.01
N PHE A 17 80.27 21.25 0.08
CA PHE A 17 81.21 22.29 0.51
C PHE A 17 80.77 22.80 1.89
N GLY A 18 81.72 22.84 2.82
CA GLY A 18 81.53 23.34 4.17
C GLY A 18 81.60 24.86 4.26
N LYS A 19 81.23 25.34 5.45
CA LYS A 19 81.16 26.73 5.96
C LYS A 19 81.72 27.82 5.02
N GLY A 20 80.81 28.56 4.39
CA GLY A 20 81.15 29.64 3.45
C GLY A 20 80.14 29.86 2.33
N MET A 21 79.17 28.94 2.16
CA MET A 21 77.96 29.25 1.40
C MET A 21 77.11 30.24 2.18
N ASP A 22 76.92 31.44 1.64
CA ASP A 22 76.06 32.46 2.20
C ASP A 22 74.62 31.92 2.41
N SER A 23 74.24 31.82 3.69
CA SER A 23 72.86 31.82 4.21
C SER A 23 71.90 30.68 3.79
N GLY A 24 71.97 29.51 4.42
CA GLY A 24 70.82 28.60 4.34
C GLY A 24 70.83 27.32 5.18
N THR A 25 71.93 26.58 5.24
CA THR A 25 71.95 25.29 5.95
C THR A 25 72.11 25.52 7.45
N ASP A 26 71.06 25.25 8.21
CA ASP A 26 70.99 25.54 9.64
C ASP A 26 71.61 24.40 10.50
N VAL A 27 72.72 23.77 10.12
CA VAL A 27 73.34 22.66 10.89
C VAL A 27 74.58 23.12 11.64
N ASP A 28 74.78 22.62 12.87
CA ASP A 28 75.88 23.03 13.74
C ASP A 28 77.16 22.23 13.46
N ASN A 29 77.01 20.94 13.15
CA ASN A 29 78.09 20.02 12.79
C ASN A 29 77.73 19.24 11.52
N PHE A 30 78.74 18.89 10.74
CA PHE A 30 78.60 18.10 9.51
C PHE A 30 79.76 17.12 9.37
N TRP A 31 79.47 15.88 8.97
CA TRP A 31 80.42 14.80 8.73
C TRP A 31 80.11 14.11 7.40
N TYR A 32 81.15 13.73 6.68
CA TYR A 32 81.05 12.96 5.46
C TYR A 32 82.26 12.03 5.35
N GLY A 33 82.12 10.89 4.68
CA GLY A 33 83.19 9.91 4.53
C GLY A 33 82.85 8.82 3.52
N GLN A 34 83.86 8.06 3.11
CA GLN A 34 83.63 6.81 2.38
C GLN A 34 83.13 5.74 3.35
N TYR A 35 82.24 4.86 2.88
CA TYR A 35 81.60 3.88 3.76
C TYR A 35 82.59 2.91 4.42
N MET A 36 83.75 2.61 3.81
CA MET A 36 84.85 1.81 4.39
C MET A 36 86.16 2.18 3.65
N GLU A 37 87.29 2.34 4.35
CA GLU A 37 88.62 2.45 3.72
C GLU A 37 89.43 1.17 4.01
N LEU A 38 90.20 0.70 3.03
CA LEU A 38 91.07 -0.47 3.19
C LEU A 38 92.44 -0.02 3.69
N ILE A 39 92.67 -0.06 5.00
CA ILE A 39 93.96 0.26 5.62
C ILE A 39 94.64 -1.05 6.00
N ASP A 40 95.87 -1.27 5.52
CA ASP A 40 96.69 -2.45 5.78
C ASP A 40 95.96 -3.81 5.56
N GLY A 41 95.04 -3.84 4.58
CA GLY A 41 94.30 -5.05 4.19
C GLY A 41 93.09 -5.38 5.07
N LEU A 42 92.75 -4.52 6.03
CA LEU A 42 91.52 -4.60 6.80
C LEU A 42 90.60 -3.45 6.43
N TRP A 43 89.31 -3.74 6.34
CA TRP A 43 88.33 -2.69 6.13
C TRP A 43 88.02 -1.98 7.45
N GLU A 44 88.38 -0.71 7.53
CA GLU A 44 88.12 0.13 8.70
C GLU A 44 86.93 1.06 8.46
N ASN A 45 86.18 1.35 9.52
CA ASN A 45 85.00 2.20 9.52
C ASN A 45 85.44 3.62 9.88
N ILE A 46 85.65 4.46 8.87
CA ILE A 46 86.37 5.73 9.06
C ILE A 46 85.40 6.91 8.97
N PHE A 47 84.72 7.22 10.08
CA PHE A 47 84.19 8.56 10.30
C PHE A 47 85.29 9.44 10.90
N THR A 48 86.36 9.70 10.15
CA THR A 48 87.40 10.64 10.59
C THR A 48 87.08 12.05 10.15
N ASN A 49 87.10 12.93 11.14
CA ASN A 49 86.77 14.34 11.03
C ASN A 49 87.76 15.13 10.12
N ASN A 50 87.28 16.27 9.60
CA ASN A 50 87.99 17.49 9.16
C ASN A 50 88.33 17.69 7.65
N SER A 51 87.50 18.46 6.94
CA SER A 51 87.84 19.83 6.48
C SER A 51 86.63 20.48 5.79
N GLU A 52 86.64 21.82 5.66
CA GLU A 52 85.57 22.59 5.01
C GLU A 52 85.47 22.33 3.49
N ASN A 53 86.39 21.59 2.86
CA ASN A 53 86.46 21.43 1.39
C ASN A 53 86.88 20.05 0.87
N SER A 54 86.67 18.95 1.62
CA SER A 54 87.12 17.62 1.17
C SER A 54 86.08 16.93 0.25
N LYS A 55 86.58 16.20 -0.75
CA LYS A 55 85.80 15.48 -1.78
C LYS A 55 85.76 13.98 -1.45
N SER A 56 84.61 13.31 -1.58
CA SER A 56 84.57 11.85 -1.46
C SER A 56 85.03 11.20 -2.76
N GLY A 57 86.14 10.47 -2.73
CA GLY A 57 86.58 9.64 -3.85
C GLY A 57 85.60 8.51 -4.20
N SER A 58 85.86 7.84 -5.31
CA SER A 58 84.91 7.24 -6.26
C SER A 58 84.01 6.06 -5.85
N PHE A 59 83.84 5.68 -4.57
CA PHE A 59 82.91 4.61 -4.20
C PHE A 59 82.29 4.86 -2.81
N ASP A 60 80.95 4.83 -2.76
CA ASP A 60 80.06 4.90 -1.58
C ASP A 60 80.33 6.02 -0.55
N ALA A 61 79.54 7.11 -0.61
CA ALA A 61 79.60 8.21 0.34
C ALA A 61 78.50 8.13 1.41
N ALA A 62 78.86 8.32 2.68
CA ALA A 62 77.95 8.47 3.80
C ALA A 62 78.00 9.92 4.34
N ILE A 63 76.85 10.43 4.79
CA ILE A 63 76.70 11.79 5.34
C ILE A 63 76.05 11.70 6.71
N SER A 64 76.54 12.51 7.64
CA SER A 64 75.89 12.75 8.93
C SER A 64 75.94 14.25 9.24
N TYR A 65 74.92 14.77 9.90
CA TYR A 65 74.89 16.15 10.38
C TYR A 65 74.24 16.18 11.76
N ALA A 66 74.58 17.19 12.56
CA ALA A 66 73.96 17.39 13.86
C ALA A 66 73.65 18.86 14.12
N TRP A 67 72.58 19.04 14.88
CA TRP A 67 72.21 20.29 15.51
C TRP A 67 72.60 20.22 16.99
N ASN A 68 73.31 21.22 17.48
CA ASN A 68 73.72 21.34 18.87
C ASN A 68 72.84 22.37 19.60
N ASN A 69 72.68 22.20 20.91
CA ASN A 69 72.04 23.19 21.80
C ASN A 69 70.60 23.62 21.42
N ARG A 70 69.80 22.74 20.82
CA ARG A 70 68.38 23.03 20.52
C ARG A 70 67.47 22.39 21.55
N THR A 71 66.88 23.19 22.43
CA THR A 71 65.84 22.72 23.36
C THR A 71 64.48 22.68 22.66
N ILE A 72 63.85 21.50 22.64
CA ILE A 72 62.46 21.29 22.21
C ILE A 72 61.66 20.88 23.45
N LYS A 73 60.66 21.67 23.83
CA LYS A 73 59.84 21.36 25.02
C LYS A 73 58.85 20.22 24.71
N ALA A 74 58.40 19.51 25.74
CA ALA A 74 57.40 18.46 25.57
C ALA A 74 56.12 19.03 24.93
N GLY A 75 55.72 18.46 23.79
CA GLY A 75 54.55 18.91 23.00
C GLY A 75 54.83 20.04 22.01
N GLU A 76 56.05 20.57 21.94
CA GLU A 76 56.46 21.59 20.97
C GLU A 76 57.02 20.92 19.71
N THR A 77 56.60 21.36 18.52
CA THR A 77 57.18 20.95 17.24
C THR A 77 58.04 22.09 16.69
N LYS A 78 59.30 21.79 16.34
CA LYS A 78 60.19 22.70 15.61
C LYS A 78 60.71 22.04 14.35
N SER A 79 60.82 22.81 13.27
CA SER A 79 61.32 22.35 11.98
C SER A 79 62.70 22.94 11.70
N PHE A 80 63.63 22.10 11.25
CA PHE A 80 64.98 22.49 10.85
C PHE A 80 65.23 22.03 9.42
N LYS A 81 65.97 22.83 8.64
CA LYS A 81 66.23 22.53 7.22
C LYS A 81 67.73 22.36 7.01
N ALA A 82 68.10 21.25 6.37
CA ALA A 82 69.43 21.04 5.81
C ALA A 82 69.31 20.99 4.29
N TYR A 83 70.13 21.78 3.59
CA TYR A 83 70.15 21.81 2.13
C TYR A 83 71.23 20.84 1.61
N MET A 84 70.90 20.08 0.58
CA MET A 84 71.81 19.12 -0.07
C MET A 84 71.86 19.40 -1.57
N SER A 85 73.07 19.41 -2.16
CA SER A 85 73.29 19.56 -3.60
C SER A 85 73.95 18.30 -4.19
N ILE A 86 73.65 18.00 -5.45
CA ILE A 86 74.28 16.93 -6.24
C ILE A 86 74.83 17.57 -7.51
N GLY A 87 76.11 17.35 -7.83
CA GLY A 87 76.78 18.00 -8.98
C GLY A 87 78.05 17.29 -9.42
N GLY A 88 78.55 17.61 -10.62
CA GLY A 88 79.78 17.02 -11.19
C GLY A 88 81.06 17.52 -10.52
N CYS A 89 82.13 16.73 -10.57
CA CYS A 89 83.39 17.08 -9.92
C CYS A 89 83.97 18.41 -10.46
N GLY A 90 84.24 19.37 -9.59
CA GLY A 90 84.84 20.66 -9.96
C GLY A 90 83.87 21.77 -10.42
N SER A 91 82.56 21.59 -10.26
CA SER A 91 81.58 22.66 -10.47
C SER A 91 81.63 23.69 -9.32
N GLU A 92 81.81 24.98 -9.64
CA GLU A 92 81.59 26.07 -8.68
C GLU A 92 80.09 26.12 -8.34
N VAL A 93 79.77 26.16 -7.05
CA VAL A 93 78.39 26.43 -6.62
C VAL A 93 78.15 27.90 -6.83
N SER A 94 77.29 28.25 -7.78
CA SER A 94 76.92 29.65 -7.98
C SER A 94 76.33 30.19 -6.68
N SER A 95 76.83 31.32 -6.21
CA SER A 95 76.15 32.12 -5.17
C SER A 95 74.68 32.22 -5.57
N ARG A 96 73.75 31.74 -4.73
CA ARG A 96 72.33 31.98 -5.00
C ARG A 96 72.14 33.50 -5.00
N HIS A 97 71.71 34.04 -6.12
CA HIS A 97 71.42 35.47 -6.18
C HIS A 97 70.22 35.78 -5.28
N THR A 98 70.15 36.99 -4.74
CA THR A 98 68.94 37.44 -4.07
C THR A 98 67.88 37.72 -5.13
N HIS A 99 66.74 37.03 -5.06
CA HIS A 99 65.64 37.33 -5.97
C HIS A 99 65.11 38.75 -5.72
N ASN A 100 65.03 39.53 -6.80
CA ASN A 100 64.26 40.76 -6.84
C ASN A 100 63.02 40.47 -7.69
N PHE A 101 61.86 40.33 -7.04
CA PHE A 101 60.63 39.93 -7.72
C PHE A 101 59.83 41.13 -8.21
N THR A 102 59.35 41.06 -9.44
CA THR A 102 58.20 41.82 -9.91
C THR A 102 56.98 40.95 -10.05
N TYR A 103 55.82 41.53 -9.74
CA TYR A 103 54.55 40.83 -9.73
C TYR A 103 53.72 41.29 -10.92
N SER A 104 53.10 40.33 -11.62
CA SER A 104 52.18 40.60 -12.71
C SER A 104 50.97 39.68 -12.65
N LEU A 105 49.88 40.14 -13.27
CA LEU A 105 48.67 39.36 -13.42
C LEU A 105 48.71 38.64 -14.77
N ASP A 106 48.69 37.32 -14.73
CA ASP A 106 48.57 36.47 -15.90
C ASP A 106 47.12 36.00 -16.06
N LYS A 107 46.51 36.38 -17.19
CA LYS A 107 45.12 36.04 -17.56
C LYS A 107 45.04 35.01 -18.69
N THR A 108 46.14 34.33 -18.98
CA THR A 108 46.19 33.33 -20.07
C THR A 108 45.36 32.09 -19.76
N ILE A 109 45.07 31.81 -18.50
CA ILE A 109 44.12 30.78 -18.06
C ILE A 109 42.73 31.41 -18.02
N THR A 110 41.85 30.99 -18.92
CA THR A 110 40.44 31.41 -18.93
C THR A 110 39.77 31.02 -17.62
N ASP A 111 39.02 31.96 -17.04
CA ASP A 111 38.24 31.85 -15.80
C ASP A 111 39.01 31.80 -14.47
N ASN A 112 40.35 31.80 -14.49
CA ASN A 112 41.19 31.84 -13.27
C ASN A 112 42.37 32.80 -13.44
N ASP A 113 42.40 33.89 -12.66
CA ASP A 113 43.56 34.78 -12.64
C ASP A 113 44.76 34.10 -11.95
N THR A 114 45.96 34.36 -12.46
CA THR A 114 47.21 33.86 -11.89
C THR A 114 48.14 35.01 -11.50
N ILE A 115 48.61 35.01 -10.26
CA ILE A 115 49.66 35.94 -9.80
C ILE A 115 51.00 35.32 -10.15
N LYS A 116 51.84 36.08 -10.85
CA LYS A 116 53.17 35.65 -11.27
C LYS A 116 54.23 36.54 -10.63
N ALA A 117 55.15 35.95 -9.87
CA ALA A 117 56.33 36.61 -9.34
C ALA A 117 57.53 36.23 -10.21
N THR A 118 58.11 37.21 -10.93
CA THR A 118 59.22 37.01 -11.86
C THR A 118 60.47 37.63 -11.29
N CYS A 119 61.56 36.86 -11.24
CA CYS A 119 62.84 37.40 -10.81
C CYS A 119 63.44 38.28 -11.91
N GLU A 120 63.74 39.55 -11.58
CA GLU A 120 64.35 40.52 -12.51
C GLU A 120 65.85 40.35 -12.67
N ASN A 121 66.50 39.52 -11.84
CA ASN A 121 67.93 39.35 -11.96
C ASN A 121 68.26 38.62 -13.27
N LEU A 122 69.04 39.30 -14.13
CA LEU A 122 69.41 38.85 -15.46
C LEU A 122 70.67 37.98 -15.46
N ASP A 123 71.25 37.72 -14.29
CA ASP A 123 72.36 36.77 -14.19
C ASP A 123 71.93 35.36 -14.63
N ASN A 124 72.89 34.57 -15.12
CA ASN A 124 72.63 33.21 -15.61
C ASN A 124 72.53 32.18 -14.47
N ILE A 125 72.41 32.64 -13.23
CA ILE A 125 72.47 31.83 -12.00
C ILE A 125 71.12 31.84 -11.27
N CYS A 126 70.03 32.13 -11.99
CA CYS A 126 68.68 32.01 -11.44
C CYS A 126 68.31 30.55 -11.24
N ASP A 127 67.98 30.19 -10.00
CA ASP A 127 67.66 28.83 -9.55
C ASP A 127 66.16 28.50 -9.65
N LEU A 128 65.34 29.41 -10.20
CA LEU A 128 63.96 29.12 -10.55
C LEU A 128 63.91 28.22 -11.79
N THR A 129 63.15 27.13 -11.70
CA THR A 129 63.14 26.07 -12.73
C THR A 129 62.31 26.40 -13.97
N SER A 130 61.54 27.48 -13.94
CA SER A 130 60.73 27.99 -15.04
C SER A 130 61.59 28.69 -16.11
N SER A 131 61.26 28.53 -17.38
CA SER A 131 61.98 29.17 -18.50
C SER A 131 61.92 30.70 -18.48
N ASP A 132 60.91 31.28 -17.84
CA ASP A 132 60.70 32.72 -17.70
C ASP A 132 61.11 33.26 -16.32
N ARG A 133 61.80 32.44 -15.50
CA ARG A 133 62.30 32.82 -14.16
C ARG A 133 61.18 33.30 -13.23
N SER A 134 60.04 32.63 -13.25
CA SER A 134 58.88 32.97 -12.42
C SER A 134 58.32 31.81 -11.61
N VAL A 135 57.63 32.17 -10.53
CA VAL A 135 56.73 31.28 -9.80
C VAL A 135 55.32 31.87 -9.86
N ALA A 136 54.30 31.01 -9.79
CA ALA A 136 52.93 31.43 -10.04
C ALA A 136 51.95 30.80 -9.05
N LEU A 137 50.94 31.56 -8.64
CA LEU A 137 49.79 31.10 -7.86
C LEU A 137 48.52 31.36 -8.66
N THR A 138 47.84 30.29 -9.08
CA THR A 138 46.56 30.38 -9.76
C THR A 138 45.43 30.34 -8.75
N LEU A 139 44.57 31.36 -8.75
CA LEU A 139 43.40 31.38 -7.88
C LEU A 139 42.29 30.55 -8.53
N SER A 140 41.73 29.59 -7.81
CA SER A 140 40.62 28.77 -8.30
C SER A 140 39.58 28.55 -7.22
N ALA A 141 38.34 28.34 -7.64
CA ALA A 141 37.24 28.04 -6.72
C ALA A 141 36.71 26.63 -6.99
N ILE A 142 36.41 25.90 -5.91
CA ILE A 142 35.55 24.72 -6.01
C ILE A 142 34.11 25.24 -6.10
N MET A 143 33.31 24.71 -7.02
CA MET A 143 31.89 25.09 -7.18
C MET A 143 30.99 24.20 -6.30
N PRO A 144 30.68 24.55 -5.04
CA PRO A 144 29.84 23.72 -4.21
C PRO A 144 28.36 23.89 -4.58
N ALA A 145 27.62 22.79 -4.50
CA ALA A 145 26.20 22.87 -4.24
C ALA A 145 25.98 23.33 -2.79
N TYR A 146 24.86 24.01 -2.52
CA TYR A 146 24.54 24.52 -1.19
C TYR A 146 24.60 23.41 -0.14
N SER A 147 25.55 23.53 0.77
CA SER A 147 25.79 22.63 1.90
C SER A 147 25.68 23.35 3.26
N GLY A 148 25.41 24.66 3.23
CA GLY A 148 25.49 25.54 4.40
C GLY A 148 26.93 25.92 4.82
N SER A 149 27.95 25.38 4.14
CA SER A 149 29.35 25.74 4.36
C SER A 149 29.87 26.70 3.27
N PRO A 150 30.88 27.54 3.56
CA PRO A 150 31.45 28.42 2.55
C PRO A 150 32.13 27.67 1.42
N ALA A 151 32.19 28.28 0.23
CA ALA A 151 33.00 27.78 -0.86
C ALA A 151 34.49 27.83 -0.50
N THR A 152 35.24 26.80 -0.92
CA THR A 152 36.70 26.77 -0.74
C THR A 152 37.37 27.43 -1.93
N ILE A 153 38.22 28.41 -1.64
CA ILE A 153 39.08 29.08 -2.61
C ILE A 153 40.49 28.52 -2.46
N ASN A 154 41.01 27.99 -3.55
CA ASN A 154 42.36 27.42 -3.61
C ASN A 154 43.32 28.48 -4.14
N ILE A 155 44.42 28.69 -3.41
CA ILE A 155 45.49 29.62 -3.75
C ILE A 155 46.67 28.80 -4.29
N GLY A 156 46.63 28.50 -5.58
CA GLY A 156 47.59 27.60 -6.24
C GLY A 156 47.47 26.13 -5.83
N THR A 157 48.01 25.25 -6.67
CA THR A 157 48.20 23.82 -6.35
C THR A 157 49.32 23.62 -5.33
N ASP A 158 49.40 22.44 -4.69
CA ASP A 158 50.50 22.11 -3.78
C ASP A 158 51.88 22.31 -4.43
N GLU A 159 52.02 22.00 -5.72
CA GLU A 159 53.24 22.23 -6.48
C GLU A 159 53.55 23.73 -6.62
N GLN A 160 52.56 24.54 -7.00
CA GLN A 160 52.68 25.99 -7.10
C GLN A 160 53.04 26.63 -5.74
N GLN A 161 52.39 26.20 -4.66
CA GLN A 161 52.68 26.68 -3.30
C GLN A 161 54.09 26.30 -2.84
N ASN A 162 54.54 25.07 -3.15
CA ASN A 162 55.91 24.63 -2.86
C ASN A 162 56.95 25.43 -3.66
N MET A 163 56.71 25.68 -4.95
CA MET A 163 57.58 26.51 -5.77
C MET A 163 57.65 27.95 -5.24
N TRP A 164 56.50 28.53 -4.89
CA TRP A 164 56.38 29.88 -4.33
C TRP A 164 57.16 30.04 -3.03
N THR A 165 56.98 29.11 -2.08
CA THR A 165 57.68 29.15 -0.79
C THR A 165 59.17 28.82 -0.91
N ASN A 166 59.56 27.93 -1.83
CA ASN A 166 60.97 27.64 -2.11
C ASN A 166 61.71 28.83 -2.74
N ALA A 167 60.99 29.70 -3.44
CA ALA A 167 61.49 30.98 -3.95
C ALA A 167 61.62 32.07 -2.86
N GLY A 168 61.32 31.75 -1.60
CA GLY A 168 61.41 32.66 -0.46
C GLY A 168 60.21 33.61 -0.30
N LEU A 169 59.13 33.39 -1.05
CA LEU A 169 57.92 34.20 -0.99
C LEU A 169 56.95 33.70 0.09
N THR A 170 56.24 34.62 0.72
CA THR A 170 55.18 34.28 1.69
C THR A 170 53.93 33.84 0.94
N LEU A 171 53.36 32.72 1.36
CA LEU A 171 52.12 32.21 0.78
C LEU A 171 50.91 32.96 1.37
N PRO A 172 50.00 33.48 0.53
CA PRO A 172 48.72 34.00 1.00
C PRO A 172 47.89 32.89 1.66
N THR A 173 47.13 33.25 2.68
CA THR A 173 46.30 32.34 3.47
C THR A 173 44.82 32.57 3.17
N ALA A 174 43.95 31.70 3.69
CA ALA A 174 42.51 31.86 3.56
C ALA A 174 41.98 33.20 4.13
N SER A 175 42.66 33.80 5.10
CA SER A 175 42.28 35.13 5.63
C SER A 175 42.63 36.29 4.71
N ASP A 176 43.49 36.08 3.71
CA ASP A 176 43.86 37.07 2.71
C ASP A 176 42.90 37.08 1.52
N VAL A 177 41.90 36.18 1.52
CA VAL A 177 40.87 36.09 0.48
C VAL A 177 39.71 37.02 0.82
N GLU A 178 39.47 37.99 -0.04
CA GLU A 178 38.28 38.85 0.01
C GLU A 178 37.16 38.25 -0.86
N HIS A 179 35.93 38.27 -0.37
CA HIS A 179 34.77 37.77 -1.11
C HIS A 179 33.81 38.90 -1.44
N TYR A 180 33.28 38.90 -2.66
CA TYR A 180 32.38 39.93 -3.17
C TYR A 180 31.08 39.30 -3.70
N SER A 181 29.96 40.01 -3.53
CA SER A 181 28.72 39.77 -4.26
C SER A 181 28.45 40.97 -5.17
N GLY A 182 28.58 40.78 -6.48
CA GLY A 182 28.71 41.89 -7.42
C GLY A 182 29.89 42.80 -7.05
N SER A 183 29.63 44.08 -6.82
CA SER A 183 30.65 45.05 -6.40
C SER A 183 30.80 45.20 -4.88
N THR A 184 30.02 44.47 -4.07
CA THR A 184 29.99 44.64 -2.60
C THR A 184 30.92 43.66 -1.91
N LEU A 185 31.85 44.15 -1.09
CA LEU A 185 32.72 43.34 -0.22
C LEU A 185 31.90 42.71 0.92
N LEU A 186 32.08 41.40 1.13
CA LEU A 186 31.45 40.63 2.19
C LEU A 186 32.35 40.58 3.43
N ALA A 187 31.74 40.55 4.61
CA ALA A 187 32.47 40.45 5.88
C ALA A 187 33.14 39.07 6.10
N SER A 188 32.66 38.05 5.39
CA SER A 188 33.18 36.68 5.44
C SER A 188 32.87 35.94 4.15
N ALA A 189 33.47 34.76 3.97
CA ALA A 189 33.12 33.86 2.88
C ALA A 189 31.61 33.55 2.84
N PRO A 190 30.94 33.62 1.67
CA PRO A 190 29.50 33.44 1.55
C PRO A 190 29.10 31.97 1.74
N THR A 191 27.93 31.77 2.35
CA THR A 191 27.34 30.44 2.58
C THR A 191 25.99 30.26 1.90
N THR A 192 25.50 31.28 1.19
CA THR A 192 24.18 31.29 0.53
C THR A 192 24.30 31.05 -0.97
N VAL A 193 23.22 30.58 -1.59
CA VAL A 193 23.15 30.43 -3.05
C VAL A 193 23.30 31.78 -3.74
N GLY A 194 24.15 31.84 -4.77
CA GLY A 194 24.40 33.07 -5.52
C GLY A 194 25.73 33.05 -6.29
N GLU A 195 25.96 34.14 -7.01
CA GLU A 195 27.19 34.44 -7.75
C GLU A 195 28.12 35.31 -6.90
N TYR A 196 29.40 34.95 -6.87
CA TYR A 196 30.41 35.60 -6.03
C TYR A 196 31.76 35.70 -6.75
N THR A 197 32.59 36.64 -6.29
CA THR A 197 33.98 36.78 -6.74
C THR A 197 34.90 36.67 -5.52
N ALA A 198 35.94 35.85 -5.60
CA ALA A 198 37.03 35.83 -4.62
C ALA A 198 38.24 36.57 -5.16
N LYS A 199 38.94 37.32 -4.31
CA LYS A 199 40.13 38.08 -4.68
C LYS A 199 41.25 37.87 -3.67
N VAL A 200 42.48 37.79 -4.18
CA VAL A 200 43.70 37.75 -3.36
C VAL A 200 44.67 38.77 -3.92
N THR A 201 45.28 39.58 -3.05
CA THR A 201 46.27 40.59 -3.43
C THR A 201 47.63 40.25 -2.86
N VAL A 202 48.64 40.18 -3.72
CA VAL A 202 50.05 39.96 -3.33
C VAL A 202 50.90 41.06 -3.94
N GLU A 203 51.63 41.80 -3.09
CA GLU A 203 52.53 42.88 -3.50
C GLU A 203 51.88 43.87 -4.50
N GLY A 204 50.61 44.22 -4.27
CA GLY A 204 49.85 45.18 -5.07
C GLY A 204 49.21 44.62 -6.35
N VAL A 205 49.40 43.33 -6.66
CA VAL A 205 48.74 42.62 -7.76
C VAL A 205 47.56 41.80 -7.24
N THR A 206 46.37 42.04 -7.78
CA THR A 206 45.15 41.33 -7.38
C THR A 206 44.74 40.30 -8.43
N ALA A 207 44.64 39.03 -8.03
CA ALA A 207 43.99 37.98 -8.79
C ALA A 207 42.55 37.78 -8.32
N SER A 208 41.67 37.43 -9.25
CA SER A 208 40.25 37.15 -9.01
C SER A 208 39.77 35.85 -9.65
N VAL A 209 38.77 35.24 -9.03
CA VAL A 209 38.03 34.09 -9.56
C VAL A 209 36.54 34.26 -9.26
N ASP A 210 35.70 34.05 -10.28
CA ASP A 210 34.25 34.04 -10.14
C ASP A 210 33.78 32.61 -9.83
N TYR A 211 32.79 32.48 -8.95
CA TYR A 211 32.22 31.20 -8.57
C TYR A 211 30.75 31.31 -8.17
N THR A 212 30.03 30.22 -8.41
CA THR A 212 28.61 30.10 -8.10
C THR A 212 28.42 29.08 -6.98
N ILE A 213 27.71 29.46 -5.91
CA ILE A 213 27.13 28.51 -4.97
C ILE A 213 25.76 28.12 -5.53
N SER A 214 25.68 26.93 -6.14
CA SER A 214 24.45 26.42 -6.72
C SER A 214 23.49 25.92 -5.66
N LYS A 215 22.20 25.79 -5.98
CA LYS A 215 21.24 25.13 -5.08
C LYS A 215 21.63 23.68 -4.80
N GLY A 216 21.42 23.23 -3.58
CA GLY A 216 21.66 21.85 -3.14
C GLY A 216 20.50 20.93 -3.45
N ASP A 217 20.69 19.62 -3.40
CA ASP A 217 19.58 18.68 -3.48
C ASP A 217 18.88 18.58 -2.11
N PRO A 218 17.54 18.59 -2.06
CA PRO A 218 16.80 18.42 -0.82
C PRO A 218 16.85 16.96 -0.34
N THR A 219 16.66 16.81 0.94
CA THR A 219 16.44 15.56 1.65
C THR A 219 14.99 15.45 2.10
N ALA A 220 14.48 14.22 2.19
CA ALA A 220 13.13 13.95 2.67
C ALA A 220 13.07 12.60 3.39
N THR A 221 12.18 12.51 4.37
CA THR A 221 11.68 11.23 4.88
C THR A 221 10.65 10.71 3.89
N ALA A 222 10.87 9.49 3.40
CA ALA A 222 9.96 8.85 2.44
C ALA A 222 8.56 8.66 3.05
N PRO A 223 7.49 8.72 2.22
CA PRO A 223 6.16 8.31 2.66
C PRO A 223 6.14 6.83 3.07
N VAL A 224 5.16 6.45 3.89
CA VAL A 224 5.03 5.07 4.40
C VAL A 224 3.81 4.40 3.79
N ALA A 225 3.98 3.23 3.19
CA ALA A 225 2.88 2.43 2.66
C ALA A 225 1.86 2.07 3.75
N LYS A 226 0.57 2.16 3.43
CA LYS A 226 -0.50 1.67 4.31
C LYS A 226 -0.83 0.22 4.00
N ASN A 227 -1.27 -0.51 5.04
CA ASN A 227 -1.82 -1.85 4.89
C ASN A 227 -3.31 -1.73 4.58
N LEU A 228 -3.70 -2.01 3.35
CA LEU A 228 -5.05 -1.79 2.86
C LEU A 228 -5.68 -3.09 2.37
N THR A 229 -6.98 -3.20 2.57
CA THR A 229 -7.82 -4.24 1.98
C THR A 229 -8.98 -3.56 1.27
N TYR A 230 -9.38 -4.11 0.13
CA TYR A 230 -10.51 -3.58 -0.63
C TYR A 230 -11.76 -3.44 0.26
N ASN A 231 -12.38 -2.27 0.27
CA ASN A 231 -13.57 -1.98 1.09
C ASN A 231 -14.67 -1.25 0.30
N GLY A 232 -14.53 -1.15 -1.02
CA GLY A 232 -15.48 -0.46 -1.90
C GLY A 232 -15.40 1.07 -1.90
N SER A 233 -14.55 1.67 -1.07
CA SER A 233 -14.37 3.13 -0.97
C SER A 233 -12.96 3.56 -1.40
N GLU A 234 -12.80 4.85 -1.70
CA GLU A 234 -11.51 5.43 -2.03
C GLU A 234 -10.61 5.49 -0.78
N GLN A 235 -9.38 4.97 -0.89
CA GLN A 235 -8.44 4.84 0.23
C GLN A 235 -7.12 5.56 -0.08
N ALA A 236 -6.64 6.37 0.86
CA ALA A 236 -5.32 6.99 0.76
C ALA A 236 -4.21 5.92 0.85
N LEU A 237 -3.26 5.95 -0.08
CA LEU A 237 -2.29 4.87 -0.26
C LEU A 237 -1.12 4.91 0.73
N VAL A 238 -0.68 6.10 1.10
CA VAL A 238 0.48 6.28 1.99
C VAL A 238 0.14 7.19 3.17
N THR A 239 0.96 7.12 4.21
CA THR A 239 1.13 8.19 5.19
C THR A 239 2.20 9.14 4.67
N ALA A 240 1.94 10.45 4.74
CA ALA A 240 2.82 11.47 4.19
C ALA A 240 4.25 11.38 4.75
N GLY A 241 5.22 11.60 3.88
CA GLY A 241 6.61 11.87 4.29
C GLY A 241 6.78 13.31 4.76
N THR A 242 8.03 13.69 5.04
CA THR A 242 8.36 15.05 5.52
C THR A 242 9.65 15.57 4.89
N SER A 243 9.75 16.88 4.68
CA SER A 243 11.01 17.57 4.34
C SER A 243 11.02 18.94 5.00
N SER A 244 12.19 19.38 5.47
CA SER A 244 12.42 20.75 5.94
C SER A 244 13.00 21.66 4.86
N GLN A 245 13.21 21.14 3.64
CA GLN A 245 13.94 21.78 2.53
C GLN A 245 13.05 22.01 1.30
N GLY A 246 11.74 21.92 1.48
CA GLY A 246 10.75 22.10 0.43
C GLY A 246 9.40 21.47 0.76
N ILE A 247 8.51 21.43 -0.23
CA ILE A 247 7.16 20.86 -0.11
C ILE A 247 7.13 19.49 -0.80
N LEU A 248 6.67 18.46 -0.09
CA LEU A 248 6.44 17.14 -0.70
C LEU A 248 5.18 17.15 -1.57
N LYS A 249 5.32 16.61 -2.77
CA LYS A 249 4.23 16.34 -3.71
C LYS A 249 4.29 14.89 -4.17
N TYR A 250 3.18 14.36 -4.65
CA TYR A 250 3.00 12.94 -4.95
C TYR A 250 2.38 12.70 -6.33
N SER A 251 2.67 11.55 -6.92
CA SER A 251 2.09 11.08 -8.18
C SER A 251 2.01 9.55 -8.21
N LEU A 252 1.08 8.99 -8.99
CA LEU A 252 1.03 7.55 -9.30
C LEU A 252 1.89 7.17 -10.51
N THR A 253 2.48 8.15 -11.19
CA THR A 253 3.38 7.95 -12.33
C THR A 253 4.66 8.76 -12.15
N LYS A 254 5.80 8.18 -12.52
CA LYS A 254 7.13 8.79 -12.32
C LYS A 254 7.23 10.18 -12.97
N ASP A 255 6.75 10.28 -14.21
CA ASP A 255 6.83 11.48 -15.05
C ASP A 255 5.50 12.24 -15.15
N GLY A 256 4.57 11.99 -14.22
CA GLY A 256 3.25 12.65 -14.19
C GLY A 256 3.21 13.95 -13.40
N ASP A 257 2.01 14.50 -13.27
CA ASP A 257 1.75 15.69 -12.47
C ASP A 257 1.82 15.39 -10.97
N TYR A 258 2.80 16.00 -10.30
CA TYR A 258 2.94 15.89 -8.85
C TYR A 258 2.03 16.88 -8.13
N LYS A 259 1.18 16.37 -7.23
CA LYS A 259 0.15 17.13 -6.50
C LYS A 259 0.39 17.13 -4.99
N ASP A 260 -0.21 18.10 -4.30
CA ASP A 260 -0.01 18.30 -2.86
C ASP A 260 -0.79 17.29 -2.00
N HIS A 261 -1.81 16.63 -2.58
CA HIS A 261 -2.61 15.62 -1.88
C HIS A 261 -1.99 14.23 -2.00
N ILE A 262 -2.25 13.41 -0.97
CA ILE A 262 -1.86 12.00 -0.96
C ILE A 262 -2.68 11.23 -2.00
N PRO A 263 -2.05 10.44 -2.89
CA PRO A 263 -2.76 9.65 -3.88
C PRO A 263 -3.67 8.61 -3.22
N THR A 264 -4.79 8.39 -3.88
CA THR A 264 -5.86 7.49 -3.43
C THR A 264 -6.14 6.44 -4.50
N ALA A 265 -6.64 5.28 -4.06
CA ALA A 265 -7.21 4.28 -4.95
C ALA A 265 -8.32 3.48 -4.25
N THR A 266 -9.23 2.92 -5.05
CA THR A 266 -10.37 2.14 -4.56
C THR A 266 -10.17 0.64 -4.75
N ASN A 267 -9.68 0.22 -5.91
CA ASN A 267 -9.64 -1.19 -6.31
C ASN A 267 -8.45 -1.94 -5.68
N ALA A 268 -8.56 -3.26 -5.58
CA ALA A 268 -7.45 -4.11 -5.20
C ALA A 268 -6.37 -4.06 -6.30
N GLY A 269 -5.10 -4.02 -5.89
CA GLY A 269 -3.99 -3.88 -6.81
C GLY A 269 -2.73 -3.36 -6.14
N THR A 270 -1.67 -3.27 -6.95
CA THR A 270 -0.38 -2.71 -6.53
C THR A 270 -0.19 -1.35 -7.17
N TYR A 271 0.13 -0.36 -6.33
CA TYR A 271 0.26 1.05 -6.69
C TYR A 271 1.66 1.54 -6.33
N ASN A 272 2.32 2.24 -7.25
CA ASN A 272 3.60 2.89 -6.98
C ASN A 272 3.37 4.37 -6.75
N VAL A 273 3.63 4.84 -5.53
CA VAL A 273 3.53 6.26 -5.17
C VAL A 273 4.91 6.89 -5.30
N TYR A 274 5.07 7.73 -6.31
CA TYR A 274 6.25 8.56 -6.50
C TYR A 274 6.09 9.85 -5.71
N TYR A 275 7.21 10.40 -5.24
CA TYR A 275 7.22 11.65 -4.50
C TYR A 275 8.37 12.55 -4.96
N LYS A 276 8.11 13.85 -4.89
CA LYS A 276 9.02 14.93 -5.28
C LYS A 276 9.06 15.95 -4.14
N VAL A 277 10.24 16.49 -3.86
CA VAL A 277 10.35 17.74 -3.10
C VAL A 277 10.41 18.88 -4.10
N VAL A 278 9.46 19.81 -4.00
CA VAL A 278 9.60 21.14 -4.62
C VAL A 278 10.46 21.97 -3.68
N GLY A 279 11.70 22.24 -4.12
CA GLY A 279 12.75 22.82 -3.30
C GLY A 279 12.50 24.29 -2.99
N ASP A 280 13.20 24.80 -1.97
CA ASP A 280 13.12 26.20 -1.56
C ASP A 280 14.13 27.11 -2.32
N ALA A 281 14.42 28.29 -1.78
CA ALA A 281 15.40 29.21 -2.36
C ALA A 281 16.83 28.63 -2.39
N LYS A 282 17.12 27.61 -1.57
CA LYS A 282 18.44 27.02 -1.37
C LYS A 282 18.55 25.60 -1.96
N HIS A 283 17.42 24.93 -2.21
CA HIS A 283 17.36 23.56 -2.68
C HIS A 283 16.64 23.42 -4.03
N ASN A 284 17.11 22.47 -4.84
CA ASN A 284 16.51 22.12 -6.13
C ASN A 284 15.18 21.38 -5.97
N ASP A 285 14.39 21.39 -7.01
CA ASP A 285 13.32 20.43 -7.19
C ASP A 285 13.91 19.04 -7.42
N LYS A 286 13.49 18.04 -6.64
CA LYS A 286 14.03 16.68 -6.74
C LYS A 286 12.95 15.62 -6.67
N VAL A 287 12.88 14.81 -7.72
CA VAL A 287 12.10 13.58 -7.76
C VAL A 287 12.94 12.47 -7.14
N PHE A 288 12.33 11.63 -6.30
CA PHE A 288 12.99 10.47 -5.73
C PHE A 288 12.70 9.25 -6.61
N ASP A 289 13.75 8.58 -7.11
CA ASP A 289 13.63 7.52 -8.10
C ASP A 289 12.95 6.25 -7.59
N THR A 290 13.02 5.99 -6.28
CA THR A 290 12.41 4.82 -5.65
C THR A 290 10.99 5.18 -5.17
N PRO A 291 9.93 4.64 -5.82
CA PRO A 291 8.57 4.84 -5.35
C PRO A 291 8.31 4.04 -4.07
N VAL A 292 7.22 4.40 -3.39
CA VAL A 292 6.66 3.58 -2.32
C VAL A 292 5.56 2.70 -2.89
N THR A 293 5.81 1.40 -2.91
CA THR A 293 4.85 0.40 -3.38
C THR A 293 3.83 0.10 -2.29
N VAL A 294 2.56 0.22 -2.64
CA VAL A 294 1.42 -0.03 -1.75
C VAL A 294 0.51 -1.06 -2.41
N THR A 295 0.07 -2.05 -1.63
CA THR A 295 -0.89 -3.04 -2.12
C THR A 295 -2.23 -2.88 -1.39
N ILE A 296 -3.29 -2.67 -2.15
CA ILE A 296 -4.66 -2.90 -1.68
C ILE A 296 -4.95 -4.38 -1.91
N THR A 297 -4.98 -5.13 -0.83
CA THR A 297 -5.25 -6.58 -0.87
C THR A 297 -6.70 -6.86 -1.25
N LYS A 298 -6.91 -7.99 -1.94
CA LYS A 298 -8.25 -8.46 -2.27
C LYS A 298 -9.04 -8.76 -0.98
N ALA A 299 -10.31 -8.40 -0.98
CA ALA A 299 -11.21 -8.71 0.14
C ALA A 299 -11.82 -10.11 -0.01
N ASN A 300 -12.29 -10.66 1.10
CA ASN A 300 -13.16 -11.84 1.04
C ASN A 300 -14.56 -11.39 0.63
N TYR A 301 -15.13 -12.02 -0.39
CA TYR A 301 -16.53 -11.79 -0.75
C TYR A 301 -17.45 -12.34 0.36
N ILE A 302 -18.44 -11.57 0.81
CA ILE A 302 -19.35 -11.93 1.93
C ILE A 302 -20.79 -12.19 1.42
N GLY A 303 -21.07 -12.02 0.13
CA GLY A 303 -22.38 -12.33 -0.44
C GLY A 303 -22.71 -13.82 -0.35
N ALA A 304 -23.94 -14.17 -0.75
CA ALA A 304 -24.43 -15.55 -0.67
C ALA A 304 -23.54 -16.50 -1.48
N LYS A 305 -23.15 -17.60 -0.84
CA LYS A 305 -22.32 -18.68 -1.42
C LYS A 305 -22.99 -20.03 -1.34
N GLU A 306 -24.09 -20.14 -0.61
CA GLU A 306 -24.78 -21.40 -0.39
C GLU A 306 -26.18 -21.27 -0.96
N VAL A 307 -26.55 -22.20 -1.83
CA VAL A 307 -27.89 -22.33 -2.41
C VAL A 307 -28.36 -23.75 -2.17
N SER A 308 -29.66 -23.94 -1.98
CA SER A 308 -30.23 -25.27 -1.75
C SER A 308 -31.38 -25.49 -2.71
N ASP A 309 -31.54 -26.72 -3.17
CA ASP A 309 -32.66 -27.16 -3.98
C ASP A 309 -33.15 -28.54 -3.50
N ASN A 310 -34.46 -28.77 -3.57
CA ASN A 310 -35.07 -30.01 -3.12
C ASN A 310 -35.34 -30.90 -4.32
N ILE A 311 -34.87 -32.14 -4.24
CA ILE A 311 -35.00 -33.13 -5.30
C ILE A 311 -35.82 -34.32 -4.81
N LEU A 312 -36.64 -34.88 -5.68
CA LEU A 312 -37.48 -36.02 -5.35
C LEU A 312 -36.65 -37.30 -5.41
N ALA A 313 -36.46 -37.92 -4.25
CA ALA A 313 -35.61 -39.09 -4.13
C ALA A 313 -36.22 -40.31 -4.87
N GLY A 314 -35.39 -41.10 -5.57
CA GLY A 314 -35.81 -42.28 -6.33
C GLY A 314 -36.32 -42.00 -7.76
N HIS A 315 -36.40 -40.74 -8.21
CA HIS A 315 -36.91 -40.37 -9.52
C HIS A 315 -35.88 -39.62 -10.36
N ALA A 316 -35.98 -39.74 -11.69
CA ALA A 316 -35.26 -38.85 -12.58
C ALA A 316 -35.83 -37.43 -12.43
N SER A 317 -35.02 -36.50 -11.94
CA SER A 317 -35.45 -35.12 -11.69
C SER A 317 -34.72 -34.16 -12.62
N TYR A 318 -35.43 -33.12 -13.07
CA TYR A 318 -34.85 -31.96 -13.72
C TYR A 318 -34.96 -30.79 -12.73
N GLY A 319 -33.83 -30.16 -12.42
CA GLY A 319 -33.79 -29.07 -11.47
C GLY A 319 -33.20 -27.80 -12.07
N GLU A 320 -33.65 -26.67 -11.53
CA GLU A 320 -33.26 -25.34 -11.96
C GLU A 320 -33.02 -24.46 -10.73
N VAL A 321 -31.81 -23.90 -10.64
CA VAL A 321 -31.40 -23.09 -9.50
C VAL A 321 -30.88 -21.74 -9.98
N ILE A 322 -31.47 -20.66 -9.47
CA ILE A 322 -30.95 -19.30 -9.68
C ILE A 322 -29.80 -19.08 -8.70
N LEU A 323 -28.62 -18.77 -9.24
CA LEU A 323 -27.43 -18.50 -8.45
C LEU A 323 -27.41 -17.05 -7.94
N PRO A 324 -26.73 -16.78 -6.80
CA PRO A 324 -26.43 -15.43 -6.34
C PRO A 324 -25.71 -14.61 -7.40
N THR A 325 -26.03 -13.32 -7.48
CA THR A 325 -25.31 -12.40 -8.36
C THR A 325 -23.87 -12.24 -7.90
N ILE A 326 -22.91 -12.58 -8.75
CA ILE A 326 -21.48 -12.37 -8.48
C ILE A 326 -21.04 -10.96 -8.88
N PRO A 327 -19.96 -10.40 -8.28
CA PRO A 327 -19.41 -9.11 -8.72
C PRO A 327 -19.01 -9.13 -10.20
N THR A 328 -19.14 -7.99 -10.89
CA THR A 328 -18.94 -7.86 -12.34
C THR A 328 -17.52 -8.24 -12.82
N ASN A 329 -16.52 -8.08 -11.95
CA ASN A 329 -15.13 -8.46 -12.18
C ASN A 329 -14.80 -9.91 -11.77
N MET A 330 -15.81 -10.74 -11.50
CA MET A 330 -15.68 -12.17 -11.28
C MET A 330 -16.31 -12.97 -12.44
N SER A 331 -16.05 -14.27 -12.50
CA SER A 331 -16.65 -15.20 -13.46
C SER A 331 -16.83 -16.59 -12.85
N TYR A 332 -17.86 -17.30 -13.33
CA TYR A 332 -18.04 -18.71 -13.01
C TYR A 332 -16.98 -19.56 -13.73
N GLY A 333 -16.37 -20.47 -13.00
CA GLY A 333 -15.41 -21.45 -13.48
C GLY A 333 -16.08 -22.76 -13.90
N ILE A 334 -15.25 -23.80 -14.03
CA ILE A 334 -15.70 -25.15 -14.37
C ILE A 334 -16.48 -25.72 -13.18
N LEU A 335 -17.69 -26.22 -13.45
CA LEU A 335 -18.55 -26.83 -12.43
C LEU A 335 -17.98 -28.17 -11.98
N VAL A 336 -18.09 -28.46 -10.68
CA VAL A 336 -17.62 -29.70 -10.06
C VAL A 336 -18.77 -30.33 -9.29
N THR A 337 -19.04 -31.61 -9.52
CA THR A 337 -19.99 -32.39 -8.71
C THR A 337 -19.24 -33.35 -7.80
N ASP A 338 -19.85 -33.70 -6.68
CA ASP A 338 -19.39 -34.78 -5.80
C ASP A 338 -20.00 -36.15 -6.14
N SER A 339 -20.91 -36.21 -7.11
CA SER A 339 -21.61 -37.42 -7.53
C SER A 339 -21.74 -37.54 -9.04
N GLU A 340 -21.58 -38.76 -9.55
CA GLU A 340 -21.84 -39.14 -10.95
C GLU A 340 -23.34 -39.25 -11.26
N GLU A 341 -24.21 -39.23 -10.24
CA GLU A 341 -25.66 -39.28 -10.41
C GLU A 341 -26.24 -37.96 -10.94
N ILE A 342 -25.47 -36.87 -10.84
CA ILE A 342 -25.78 -35.56 -11.42
C ILE A 342 -25.14 -35.47 -12.80
N ASN A 343 -25.96 -35.35 -13.83
CA ASN A 343 -25.56 -35.23 -15.23
C ASN A 343 -26.27 -34.05 -15.92
N ASP A 344 -25.91 -33.79 -17.18
CA ASP A 344 -26.45 -32.71 -18.01
C ASP A 344 -26.43 -31.32 -17.33
N ILE A 345 -25.35 -31.02 -16.61
CA ILE A 345 -25.22 -29.75 -15.90
C ILE A 345 -24.88 -28.63 -16.89
N SER A 346 -25.65 -27.56 -16.83
CA SER A 346 -25.37 -26.34 -17.60
C SER A 346 -25.60 -25.09 -16.75
N LEU A 347 -24.77 -24.07 -16.96
CA LEU A 347 -24.87 -22.77 -16.31
C LEU A 347 -24.89 -21.68 -17.39
N ALA A 348 -25.99 -20.95 -17.45
CA ALA A 348 -26.16 -19.82 -18.36
C ALA A 348 -26.86 -18.68 -17.62
N ASP A 349 -26.39 -17.44 -17.81
CA ASP A 349 -27.01 -16.23 -17.27
C ASP A 349 -27.33 -16.27 -15.76
N GLY A 350 -26.46 -16.91 -14.96
CA GLY A 350 -26.65 -17.05 -13.50
C GLY A 350 -27.68 -18.09 -13.09
N LYS A 351 -28.15 -18.92 -14.03
CA LYS A 351 -29.08 -20.01 -13.81
C LYS A 351 -28.40 -21.35 -14.07
N LEU A 352 -28.37 -22.19 -13.04
CA LEU A 352 -27.89 -23.55 -13.08
C LEU A 352 -29.05 -24.48 -13.44
N THR A 353 -28.81 -25.42 -14.36
CA THR A 353 -29.72 -26.51 -14.69
C THR A 353 -28.97 -27.82 -14.54
N TYR A 354 -29.65 -28.86 -14.08
CA TYR A 354 -29.07 -30.18 -13.90
C TYR A 354 -30.12 -31.27 -14.08
N LYS A 355 -29.67 -32.51 -14.33
CA LYS A 355 -30.50 -33.70 -14.41
C LYS A 355 -29.95 -34.80 -13.52
N GLY A 356 -30.83 -35.50 -12.82
CA GLY A 356 -30.48 -36.69 -12.03
C GLY A 356 -30.99 -37.97 -12.70
N SER A 357 -30.17 -39.03 -12.77
CA SER A 357 -30.60 -40.33 -13.32
C SER A 357 -31.43 -41.17 -12.34
N THR A 358 -31.23 -40.98 -11.03
CA THR A 358 -32.07 -41.41 -9.90
C THR A 358 -31.29 -41.07 -8.63
N PHE A 359 -31.74 -40.10 -7.85
CA PHE A 359 -31.07 -39.75 -6.60
C PHE A 359 -31.35 -40.80 -5.51
N VAL A 360 -30.34 -41.21 -4.75
CA VAL A 360 -30.50 -42.24 -3.72
C VAL A 360 -31.30 -41.71 -2.54
N VAL A 361 -32.34 -42.45 -2.15
CA VAL A 361 -33.12 -42.15 -0.93
C VAL A 361 -32.37 -42.64 0.31
N ASN A 362 -31.77 -41.73 1.07
CA ASN A 362 -31.78 -41.65 2.55
C ASN A 362 -30.70 -40.69 3.07
N GLY A 363 -31.05 -39.42 3.30
CA GLY A 363 -30.26 -38.48 4.10
C GLY A 363 -28.89 -38.06 3.51
N THR A 364 -28.66 -38.31 2.22
CA THR A 364 -27.45 -37.88 1.51
C THR A 364 -27.74 -36.58 0.76
N ASP A 365 -27.03 -35.52 1.11
CA ASP A 365 -26.99 -34.28 0.33
C ASP A 365 -25.93 -34.42 -0.77
N TYR A 366 -26.23 -33.90 -1.96
CA TYR A 366 -25.27 -33.78 -3.05
C TYR A 366 -24.84 -32.33 -3.24
N ALA A 367 -23.60 -32.09 -3.66
CA ALA A 367 -23.07 -30.75 -3.84
C ALA A 367 -22.58 -30.50 -5.28
N ILE A 368 -23.10 -29.42 -5.87
CA ILE A 368 -22.52 -28.82 -7.07
C ILE A 368 -21.69 -27.61 -6.62
N THR A 369 -20.37 -27.72 -6.75
CA THR A 369 -19.43 -26.63 -6.47
C THR A 369 -19.16 -25.83 -7.74
N ILE A 370 -19.34 -24.52 -7.63
CA ILE A 370 -19.18 -23.55 -8.70
C ILE A 370 -18.07 -22.60 -8.29
N PRO A 371 -16.84 -22.78 -8.80
CA PRO A 371 -15.75 -21.84 -8.58
C PRO A 371 -16.11 -20.47 -9.13
N VAL A 372 -15.87 -19.43 -8.34
CA VAL A 372 -16.00 -18.03 -8.75
C VAL A 372 -14.62 -17.40 -8.69
N THR A 373 -14.06 -17.12 -9.85
CA THR A 373 -12.69 -16.63 -10.00
C THR A 373 -12.67 -15.18 -10.43
N GLY A 374 -11.68 -14.43 -9.93
CA GLY A 374 -11.48 -13.05 -10.29
C GLY A 374 -10.88 -12.87 -11.68
N LYS A 375 -11.45 -11.96 -12.47
CA LYS A 375 -10.83 -11.45 -13.70
C LYS A 375 -9.63 -10.55 -13.37
N ASN A 376 -8.88 -10.12 -14.40
CA ASN A 376 -7.84 -9.11 -14.21
C ASN A 376 -8.40 -7.85 -13.53
N GLY A 377 -7.79 -7.45 -12.41
CA GLY A 377 -8.28 -6.34 -11.58
C GLY A 377 -9.43 -6.72 -10.64
N ALA A 378 -9.64 -8.01 -10.35
CA ALA A 378 -10.62 -8.44 -9.36
C ALA A 378 -10.32 -7.88 -7.97
N ASN A 379 -11.37 -7.39 -7.31
CA ASN A 379 -11.31 -6.81 -5.98
C ASN A 379 -11.46 -7.85 -4.85
N TYR A 380 -11.98 -9.03 -5.21
CA TYR A 380 -12.25 -10.10 -4.28
C TYR A 380 -11.35 -11.31 -4.56
N SER A 381 -11.04 -12.04 -3.48
CA SER A 381 -10.42 -13.36 -3.56
C SER A 381 -11.38 -14.36 -4.18
N ASP A 382 -10.83 -15.38 -4.82
CA ASP A 382 -11.62 -16.47 -5.39
C ASP A 382 -12.39 -17.19 -4.29
N TYR A 383 -13.59 -17.65 -4.60
CA TYR A 383 -14.46 -18.37 -3.68
C TYR A 383 -15.32 -19.36 -4.44
N ASN A 384 -16.02 -20.24 -3.73
CA ASN A 384 -16.96 -21.17 -4.34
C ASN A 384 -18.39 -20.78 -3.97
N ILE A 385 -19.30 -20.98 -4.90
CA ILE A 385 -20.73 -21.14 -4.61
C ILE A 385 -21.01 -22.64 -4.55
N ILE A 386 -21.71 -23.08 -3.54
CA ILE A 386 -22.11 -24.47 -3.34
C ILE A 386 -23.63 -24.53 -3.48
N VAL A 387 -24.10 -25.41 -4.36
CA VAL A 387 -25.52 -25.76 -4.50
C VAL A 387 -25.72 -27.13 -3.87
N THR A 388 -26.42 -27.17 -2.75
CA THR A 388 -26.77 -28.40 -2.02
C THR A 388 -28.11 -28.92 -2.53
N LEU A 389 -28.13 -30.16 -3.02
CA LEU A 389 -29.34 -30.86 -3.44
C LEU A 389 -29.75 -31.82 -2.34
N THR A 390 -30.92 -31.58 -1.73
CA THR A 390 -31.43 -32.40 -0.63
C THR A 390 -32.54 -33.30 -1.13
N GLY A 391 -32.35 -34.61 -0.94
CA GLY A 391 -33.34 -35.63 -1.28
C GLY A 391 -34.54 -35.63 -0.33
N GLU A 392 -35.72 -35.27 -0.83
CA GLU A 392 -36.98 -35.39 -0.10
C GLU A 392 -37.78 -36.60 -0.60
N ASN A 393 -38.40 -37.31 0.36
CA ASN A 393 -39.34 -38.37 0.05
C ASN A 393 -40.65 -37.79 -0.45
N CYS A 394 -41.25 -38.42 -1.45
CA CYS A 394 -42.60 -38.08 -1.87
C CYS A 394 -43.57 -38.31 -0.69
N THR A 395 -44.29 -37.28 -0.26
CA THR A 395 -45.30 -37.41 0.82
C THR A 395 -46.60 -38.04 0.32
N HIS A 396 -46.72 -38.26 -0.99
CA HIS A 396 -47.92 -38.73 -1.67
C HIS A 396 -49.18 -37.95 -1.26
N SER A 397 -49.09 -36.67 -0.94
CA SER A 397 -50.23 -35.88 -0.45
C SER A 397 -51.22 -35.51 -1.56
N ASN A 398 -50.74 -35.37 -2.79
CA ASN A 398 -51.57 -35.16 -3.99
C ASN A 398 -51.66 -36.45 -4.79
N ARG A 399 -52.90 -36.93 -4.94
CA ARG A 399 -53.21 -38.22 -5.54
C ARG A 399 -54.45 -38.11 -6.41
N THR A 400 -54.32 -38.49 -7.68
CA THR A 400 -55.47 -38.68 -8.56
C THR A 400 -56.06 -40.07 -8.33
N LYS A 401 -57.34 -40.11 -7.95
CA LYS A 401 -58.09 -41.36 -7.77
C LYS A 401 -58.49 -41.95 -9.13
N HIS A 402 -58.18 -43.22 -9.33
CA HIS A 402 -58.68 -44.01 -10.45
C HIS A 402 -59.73 -44.99 -9.91
N GLU A 403 -60.99 -44.70 -10.23
CA GLU A 403 -62.14 -45.51 -9.80
C GLU A 403 -62.07 -46.95 -10.34
N LYS A 404 -62.62 -47.87 -9.56
CA LYS A 404 -62.73 -49.29 -9.92
C LYS A 404 -63.49 -49.44 -11.25
N VAL A 405 -62.90 -50.15 -12.22
CA VAL A 405 -63.57 -50.51 -13.48
C VAL A 405 -63.85 -52.01 -13.48
N ASP A 406 -65.14 -52.37 -13.41
CA ASP A 406 -65.56 -53.77 -13.48
C ASP A 406 -65.40 -54.29 -14.92
N ALA A 407 -64.69 -55.41 -15.09
CA ALA A 407 -64.54 -56.05 -16.39
C ALA A 407 -65.88 -56.70 -16.80
N THR A 408 -66.41 -56.33 -17.95
CA THR A 408 -67.54 -57.06 -18.55
C THR A 408 -67.02 -58.36 -19.15
N ASN A 409 -67.32 -59.45 -18.46
CA ASN A 409 -67.08 -60.85 -18.82
C ASN A 409 -65.64 -61.39 -18.60
N SER A 410 -65.53 -62.16 -17.50
CA SER A 410 -64.54 -63.20 -17.18
C SER A 410 -63.05 -62.88 -16.99
N ALA A 411 -62.68 -61.71 -16.48
CA ALA A 411 -61.40 -61.50 -15.80
C ALA A 411 -61.53 -60.51 -14.64
N THR A 412 -60.61 -60.55 -13.67
CA THR A 412 -60.56 -59.66 -12.50
C THR A 412 -60.57 -58.18 -12.94
N GLY A 413 -61.54 -57.38 -12.47
CA GLY A 413 -61.59 -55.94 -12.77
C GLY A 413 -60.44 -55.16 -12.13
N MET A 414 -60.15 -53.95 -12.62
CA MET A 414 -59.14 -53.08 -12.00
C MET A 414 -59.56 -52.75 -10.57
N LYS A 415 -58.66 -52.99 -9.60
CA LYS A 415 -58.84 -52.44 -8.26
C LYS A 415 -58.73 -50.92 -8.34
N GLU A 416 -59.49 -50.24 -7.47
CA GLU A 416 -59.33 -48.82 -7.21
C GLU A 416 -57.89 -48.54 -6.78
N TYR A 417 -57.24 -47.56 -7.41
CA TYR A 417 -55.88 -47.12 -7.09
C TYR A 417 -55.76 -45.61 -7.24
N TRP A 418 -54.72 -45.06 -6.65
CA TRP A 418 -54.39 -43.65 -6.78
C TRP A 418 -53.06 -43.51 -7.49
N THR A 419 -52.92 -42.54 -8.37
CA THR A 419 -51.61 -42.17 -8.90
C THR A 419 -51.17 -40.91 -8.17
N CYS A 420 -49.96 -40.91 -7.60
CA CYS A 420 -49.43 -39.69 -7.03
C CYS A 420 -49.09 -38.71 -8.16
N ASP A 421 -49.62 -37.50 -8.10
CA ASP A 421 -49.41 -36.51 -9.16
C ASP A 421 -47.98 -35.94 -9.18
N VAL A 422 -47.20 -36.22 -8.13
CA VAL A 422 -45.82 -35.73 -7.94
C VAL A 422 -44.78 -36.77 -8.38
N CYS A 423 -44.91 -38.03 -7.95
CA CYS A 423 -43.95 -39.10 -8.28
C CYS A 423 -44.46 -40.10 -9.31
N ASN A 424 -45.73 -40.01 -9.72
CA ASN A 424 -46.42 -40.93 -10.63
C ASN A 424 -46.47 -42.40 -10.16
N GLU A 425 -46.15 -42.67 -8.88
CA GLU A 425 -46.32 -43.99 -8.30
C GLU A 425 -47.79 -44.32 -8.06
N LYS A 426 -48.13 -45.60 -8.24
CA LYS A 426 -49.46 -46.13 -7.99
C LYS A 426 -49.59 -46.55 -6.53
N LEU A 427 -50.66 -46.14 -5.89
CA LEU A 427 -50.91 -46.25 -4.45
C LEU A 427 -52.24 -46.95 -4.21
N ASP A 428 -52.34 -47.70 -3.11
CA ASP A 428 -53.59 -48.29 -2.67
C ASP A 428 -54.48 -47.29 -1.89
N LYS A 429 -55.63 -47.77 -1.41
CA LYS A 429 -56.59 -46.98 -0.62
C LYS A 429 -56.03 -46.44 0.71
N ASP A 430 -55.02 -47.10 1.26
CA ASP A 430 -54.39 -46.72 2.53
C ASP A 430 -53.18 -45.79 2.27
N GLY A 431 -52.75 -45.70 1.01
CA GLY A 431 -51.72 -44.79 0.55
C GLY A 431 -50.34 -45.38 0.47
N GLU A 432 -50.23 -46.71 0.49
CA GLU A 432 -48.97 -47.41 0.32
C GLU A 432 -48.70 -47.68 -1.17
N VAL A 433 -47.42 -47.70 -1.54
CA VAL A 433 -46.96 -47.95 -2.91
C VAL A 433 -47.28 -49.38 -3.33
N ILE A 434 -47.97 -49.51 -4.47
CA ILE A 434 -48.31 -50.80 -5.06
C ILE A 434 -47.08 -51.32 -5.81
N ALA A 435 -46.30 -52.19 -5.17
CA ALA A 435 -45.07 -52.74 -5.72
C ALA A 435 -45.28 -53.73 -6.89
N ASP A 436 -46.48 -54.29 -7.06
CA ASP A 436 -46.81 -55.24 -8.12
C ASP A 436 -47.99 -54.76 -8.96
N GLU A 437 -47.68 -54.10 -10.07
CA GLU A 437 -48.67 -53.58 -11.02
C GLU A 437 -49.46 -54.68 -11.75
N SER A 438 -49.00 -55.95 -11.70
CA SER A 438 -49.75 -57.07 -12.27
C SER A 438 -51.09 -57.32 -11.57
N SER A 439 -51.27 -56.75 -10.37
CA SER A 439 -52.53 -56.72 -9.62
C SER A 439 -53.56 -55.70 -10.16
N LEU A 440 -53.21 -54.87 -11.15
CA LEU A 440 -54.01 -53.78 -11.71
C LEU A 440 -54.51 -54.01 -13.17
N VAL A 441 -54.36 -55.19 -13.77
CA VAL A 441 -54.42 -55.38 -15.25
C VAL A 441 -55.82 -55.77 -15.82
N VAL A 442 -56.12 -55.32 -17.05
CA VAL A 442 -57.36 -55.51 -17.89
C VAL A 442 -57.02 -56.18 -19.25
N PRO A 443 -57.95 -56.89 -19.96
CA PRO A 443 -57.78 -57.23 -21.38
C PRO A 443 -58.27 -56.12 -22.34
N ILE A 444 -57.60 -56.03 -23.50
CA ILE A 444 -57.69 -55.00 -24.54
C ILE A 444 -59.04 -55.03 -25.31
N ASP A 445 -59.69 -53.88 -25.55
CA ASP A 445 -60.34 -53.61 -26.85
C ASP A 445 -60.34 -52.12 -27.22
N THR A 446 -60.19 -51.93 -28.52
CA THR A 446 -60.14 -50.77 -29.40
C THR A 446 -61.44 -49.95 -29.44
N ASN A 447 -61.29 -48.63 -29.64
CA ASN A 447 -62.34 -47.60 -29.86
C ASN A 447 -63.12 -47.06 -28.63
N LYS A 448 -62.70 -45.90 -28.10
CA LYS A 448 -63.54 -44.68 -28.06
C LYS A 448 -62.85 -43.46 -27.43
N HIS A 449 -62.92 -42.38 -28.20
CA HIS A 449 -62.91 -40.95 -27.86
C HIS A 449 -62.65 -40.50 -26.41
N VAL A 450 -61.56 -39.74 -26.28
CA VAL A 450 -61.31 -38.79 -25.18
C VAL A 450 -62.25 -37.59 -25.34
N VAL A 451 -63.02 -37.30 -24.27
CA VAL A 451 -63.71 -36.03 -24.06
C VAL A 451 -62.84 -35.22 -23.11
N GLU A 452 -62.32 -34.09 -23.56
CA GLU A 452 -61.67 -33.09 -22.72
C GLU A 452 -62.68 -32.48 -21.75
N THR A 453 -62.38 -32.49 -20.45
CA THR A 453 -63.05 -31.65 -19.46
C THR A 453 -62.11 -30.52 -19.04
N LYS A 454 -62.47 -29.30 -19.43
CA LYS A 454 -61.80 -28.05 -19.06
C LYS A 454 -61.79 -27.87 -17.54
N GLU A 455 -60.61 -27.57 -16.99
CA GLU A 455 -60.42 -27.04 -15.65
C GLU A 455 -61.26 -25.76 -15.45
N LYS A 456 -61.92 -25.64 -14.30
CA LYS A 456 -62.64 -24.44 -13.88
C LYS A 456 -61.76 -23.62 -12.91
N GLY A 457 -61.42 -22.40 -13.32
CA GLY A 457 -60.93 -21.27 -12.49
C GLY A 457 -59.66 -21.53 -11.68
N ILE A 458 -58.52 -20.98 -12.11
CA ILE A 458 -57.22 -21.09 -11.42
C ILE A 458 -57.02 -19.88 -10.49
N VAL A 459 -56.48 -20.13 -9.30
CA VAL A 459 -56.00 -19.08 -8.39
C VAL A 459 -54.49 -18.99 -8.55
N ASN A 460 -54.00 -17.89 -9.09
CA ASN A 460 -52.57 -17.64 -9.21
C ASN A 460 -52.09 -16.76 -8.06
N VAL A 461 -51.04 -17.21 -7.38
CA VAL A 461 -50.23 -16.38 -6.48
C VAL A 461 -48.86 -16.27 -7.14
N PRO A 462 -48.61 -15.22 -7.95
CA PRO A 462 -47.32 -15.06 -8.62
C PRO A 462 -46.22 -14.93 -7.57
N GLU A 463 -45.11 -15.64 -7.73
CA GLU A 463 -43.97 -15.54 -6.81
C GLU A 463 -43.36 -14.13 -6.82
N GLU A 464 -43.42 -13.40 -7.95
CA GLU A 464 -42.95 -12.02 -8.04
C GLU A 464 -43.51 -11.29 -9.27
N LYS A 465 -44.15 -10.13 -9.10
CA LYS A 465 -44.42 -9.17 -10.19
C LYS A 465 -43.81 -7.81 -9.84
N GLN A 466 -42.65 -7.55 -10.46
CA GLN A 466 -41.91 -6.29 -10.65
C GLN A 466 -40.59 -6.08 -9.89
N LYS A 467 -39.56 -5.89 -10.72
CA LYS A 467 -38.30 -5.18 -10.50
C LYS A 467 -38.61 -3.74 -10.08
N ASP A 468 -38.23 -3.36 -8.87
CA ASP A 468 -37.70 -2.01 -8.54
C ASP A 468 -37.22 -2.00 -7.07
N ASN A 469 -35.94 -2.37 -6.90
CA ASN A 469 -34.96 -1.92 -5.89
C ASN A 469 -35.31 -1.65 -4.41
N PHE A 470 -36.39 -2.16 -3.82
CA PHE A 470 -36.54 -2.12 -2.36
C PHE A 470 -37.22 -3.37 -1.77
N GLY A 471 -36.44 -4.45 -1.66
CA GLY A 471 -36.82 -5.67 -0.92
C GLY A 471 -38.00 -6.42 -1.54
N SER A 472 -37.75 -7.60 -2.12
CA SER A 472 -38.84 -8.48 -2.54
C SER A 472 -39.66 -8.90 -1.33
N GLY A 473 -40.98 -8.67 -1.39
CA GLY A 473 -41.94 -9.15 -0.42
C GLY A 473 -42.82 -10.22 -1.08
N GLN A 474 -42.91 -11.38 -0.45
CA GLN A 474 -43.68 -12.51 -0.96
C GLN A 474 -44.74 -12.93 0.05
N LEU A 475 -45.88 -13.41 -0.45
CA LEU A 475 -46.82 -14.19 0.37
C LEU A 475 -46.21 -15.56 0.62
N SER A 476 -46.08 -15.93 1.89
CA SER A 476 -45.59 -17.24 2.32
C SER A 476 -46.77 -18.06 2.83
N GLY A 477 -46.69 -19.38 2.69
CA GLY A 477 -47.76 -20.32 3.06
C GLY A 477 -48.46 -20.96 1.87
N SER A 478 -49.33 -21.93 2.16
CA SER A 478 -50.00 -22.70 1.10
C SER A 478 -50.97 -21.82 0.31
N ALA A 479 -51.13 -22.10 -0.98
CA ALA A 479 -52.14 -21.43 -1.81
C ALA A 479 -53.55 -21.54 -1.20
N ASN A 480 -53.84 -22.59 -0.42
CA ASN A 480 -55.12 -22.78 0.25
C ASN A 480 -55.31 -21.87 1.48
N ASP A 481 -54.23 -21.58 2.22
CA ASP A 481 -54.27 -20.66 3.35
C ASP A 481 -54.45 -19.20 2.89
N ILE A 482 -53.76 -18.83 1.82
CA ILE A 482 -53.91 -17.52 1.16
C ILE A 482 -55.34 -17.36 0.61
N LYS A 483 -55.87 -18.38 -0.07
CA LYS A 483 -57.27 -18.39 -0.53
C LYS A 483 -58.27 -18.21 0.61
N ARG A 484 -58.08 -18.93 1.72
CA ARG A 484 -58.98 -18.85 2.87
C ARG A 484 -58.97 -17.46 3.49
N ALA A 485 -57.79 -16.86 3.66
CA ALA A 485 -57.63 -15.57 4.31
C ALA A 485 -58.12 -14.40 3.45
N VAL A 486 -57.80 -14.39 2.15
CA VAL A 486 -57.99 -13.22 1.26
C VAL A 486 -59.36 -13.17 0.60
N LEU A 487 -60.00 -14.31 0.34
CA LEU A 487 -61.23 -14.36 -0.48
C LEU A 487 -62.50 -14.15 0.32
N THR A 488 -63.34 -13.24 -0.16
CA THR A 488 -64.73 -13.05 0.27
C THR A 488 -65.64 -14.13 -0.34
N ASP A 489 -66.87 -14.24 0.14
CA ASP A 489 -67.82 -15.23 -0.38
C ASP A 489 -68.28 -14.89 -1.81
N GLU A 490 -68.28 -13.60 -2.17
CA GLU A 490 -68.48 -13.13 -3.54
C GLU A 490 -67.34 -13.56 -4.48
N ASP A 491 -66.08 -13.49 -4.01
CA ASP A 491 -64.91 -13.92 -4.80
C ASP A 491 -64.95 -15.44 -5.06
N LYS A 492 -65.32 -16.24 -4.05
CA LYS A 492 -65.46 -17.70 -4.17
C LYS A 492 -66.55 -18.08 -5.18
N LYS A 493 -67.64 -17.31 -5.23
CA LYS A 493 -68.70 -17.49 -6.25
C LYS A 493 -68.17 -17.25 -7.66
N ALA A 494 -67.38 -16.19 -7.87
CA ALA A 494 -66.77 -15.89 -9.17
C ALA A 494 -65.83 -17.01 -9.67
N ILE A 495 -65.09 -17.66 -8.76
CA ILE A 495 -64.22 -18.81 -9.08
C ILE A 495 -65.07 -20.02 -9.50
N SER A 496 -66.18 -20.29 -8.80
CA SER A 496 -67.10 -21.38 -9.14
C SER A 496 -67.78 -21.21 -10.52
N GLU A 497 -67.86 -19.96 -10.99
CA GLU A 497 -68.35 -19.57 -12.33
C GLU A 497 -67.24 -19.63 -13.41
N GLY A 498 -66.02 -20.03 -13.05
CA GLY A 498 -64.90 -20.24 -13.98
C GLY A 498 -64.01 -19.02 -14.23
N LYS A 499 -64.05 -18.00 -13.37
CA LYS A 499 -63.14 -16.85 -13.45
C LYS A 499 -61.84 -17.11 -12.67
N ASP A 500 -60.71 -16.80 -13.29
CA ASP A 500 -59.40 -16.85 -12.62
C ASP A 500 -59.22 -15.69 -11.64
N ILE A 501 -58.34 -15.87 -10.66
CA ILE A 501 -58.01 -14.83 -9.69
C ILE A 501 -56.50 -14.75 -9.45
N ASP A 502 -55.95 -13.54 -9.56
CA ASP A 502 -54.56 -13.24 -9.26
C ASP A 502 -54.48 -12.49 -7.92
N ILE A 503 -53.59 -12.93 -7.02
CA ILE A 503 -53.32 -12.27 -5.73
C ILE A 503 -51.82 -12.01 -5.62
N TRP A 504 -51.40 -10.77 -5.35
CA TRP A 504 -49.97 -10.44 -5.20
C TRP A 504 -49.73 -9.34 -4.18
N LEU A 505 -48.50 -9.31 -3.65
CA LEU A 505 -48.01 -8.30 -2.74
C LEU A 505 -47.22 -7.25 -3.51
N GLU A 506 -47.30 -6.00 -3.07
CA GLU A 506 -46.44 -4.91 -3.51
C GLU A 506 -45.80 -4.26 -2.28
N VAL A 507 -44.47 -4.16 -2.27
CA VAL A 507 -43.70 -3.51 -1.20
C VAL A 507 -42.98 -2.29 -1.77
N LYS A 508 -43.13 -1.14 -1.11
CA LYS A 508 -42.50 0.13 -1.51
C LYS A 508 -41.77 0.75 -0.33
N ASP A 509 -40.65 1.42 -0.58
CA ASP A 509 -40.03 2.29 0.42
C ASP A 509 -40.95 3.48 0.75
N LEU A 510 -41.22 3.67 2.03
CA LEU A 510 -42.01 4.79 2.54
C LEU A 510 -41.16 5.73 3.43
N SER A 511 -39.86 5.46 3.58
CA SER A 511 -38.96 6.14 4.53
C SER A 511 -38.95 7.67 4.41
N LEU A 512 -39.13 8.19 3.19
CA LEU A 512 -39.16 9.63 2.90
C LEU A 512 -40.56 10.28 3.05
N THR A 513 -41.63 9.48 3.07
CA THR A 513 -43.02 9.97 2.96
C THR A 513 -43.92 9.58 4.13
N VAL A 514 -43.42 8.86 5.14
CA VAL A 514 -44.18 8.50 6.36
C VAL A 514 -44.64 9.74 7.14
N SER A 515 -45.91 9.74 7.54
CA SER A 515 -46.51 10.80 8.36
C SER A 515 -45.88 10.89 9.77
N GLN A 516 -45.84 12.08 10.37
CA GLN A 516 -45.29 12.23 11.74
C GLN A 516 -46.11 11.44 12.78
N SER A 517 -47.42 11.28 12.56
CA SER A 517 -48.28 10.45 13.42
C SER A 517 -47.87 8.99 13.40
N ASP A 518 -47.55 8.43 12.23
CA ASP A 518 -47.16 7.03 12.11
C ASP A 518 -45.76 6.79 12.69
N LYS A 519 -44.82 7.72 12.48
CA LYS A 519 -43.48 7.65 13.13
C LYS A 519 -43.60 7.56 14.65
N LYS A 520 -44.44 8.42 15.24
CA LYS A 520 -44.69 8.42 16.69
C LYS A 520 -45.40 7.14 17.15
N ALA A 521 -46.33 6.62 16.37
CA ALA A 521 -47.01 5.36 16.68
C ALA A 521 -46.02 4.18 16.69
N VAL A 522 -45.08 4.15 15.75
CA VAL A 522 -43.99 3.15 15.70
C VAL A 522 -43.08 3.26 16.91
N GLU A 523 -42.57 4.46 17.21
CA GLU A 523 -41.68 4.70 18.35
C GLU A 523 -42.30 4.27 19.69
N ASN A 524 -43.60 4.51 19.87
CA ASN A 524 -44.32 4.14 21.09
C ASN A 524 -44.57 2.63 21.22
N LYS A 525 -44.64 1.90 20.10
CA LYS A 525 -44.99 0.47 20.08
C LYS A 525 -43.79 -0.45 20.00
N MET A 526 -42.70 0.03 19.43
CA MET A 526 -41.41 -0.66 19.31
C MET A 526 -40.90 -1.16 20.67
N PRO A 527 -40.37 -2.39 20.76
CA PRO A 527 -39.77 -2.89 22.00
C PRO A 527 -38.63 -1.99 22.50
N LYS A 528 -38.42 -1.98 23.81
CA LYS A 528 -37.30 -1.24 24.42
C LYS A 528 -35.97 -1.73 23.81
N TYR A 529 -35.05 -0.80 23.52
CA TYR A 529 -33.73 -1.04 22.92
C TYR A 529 -33.71 -1.36 21.42
N PHE A 530 -34.86 -1.40 20.77
CA PHE A 530 -34.91 -1.44 19.31
C PHE A 530 -34.78 -0.02 18.73
N THR A 531 -34.25 0.05 17.51
CA THR A 531 -34.10 1.25 16.68
C THR A 531 -34.90 1.06 15.40
N VAL A 532 -35.52 2.13 14.89
CA VAL A 532 -36.20 2.09 13.60
C VAL A 532 -35.16 2.07 12.48
N GLY A 533 -35.25 1.09 11.59
CA GLY A 533 -34.39 0.96 10.41
C GLY A 533 -34.97 1.68 9.19
N THR A 534 -36.09 1.17 8.66
CA THR A 534 -36.74 1.72 7.47
C THR A 534 -38.26 1.58 7.58
N TYR A 535 -38.99 2.34 6.77
CA TYR A 535 -40.44 2.23 6.65
C TYR A 535 -40.84 1.70 5.29
N LEU A 536 -41.85 0.84 5.27
CA LEU A 536 -42.38 0.17 4.09
C LEU A 536 -43.87 0.48 3.94
N ASP A 537 -44.32 0.58 2.70
CA ASP A 537 -45.74 0.47 2.34
C ASP A 537 -45.96 -0.90 1.72
N ILE A 538 -46.67 -1.77 2.46
CA ILE A 538 -46.96 -3.13 2.00
C ILE A 538 -48.44 -3.18 1.64
N ASN A 539 -48.71 -3.44 0.36
CA ASN A 539 -50.04 -3.48 -0.23
C ASN A 539 -50.35 -4.88 -0.75
N LEU A 540 -51.56 -5.37 -0.47
CA LEU A 540 -52.07 -6.62 -1.03
C LEU A 540 -53.12 -6.29 -2.11
N TRP A 541 -52.96 -6.89 -3.28
CA TRP A 541 -53.82 -6.68 -4.45
C TRP A 541 -54.49 -7.97 -4.88
N LYS A 542 -55.72 -7.87 -5.41
CA LYS A 542 -56.44 -8.97 -6.05
C LYS A 542 -57.07 -8.54 -7.38
N GLN A 543 -57.13 -9.46 -8.34
CA GLN A 543 -57.79 -9.24 -9.63
C GLN A 543 -58.61 -10.46 -10.03
N ILE A 544 -59.87 -10.27 -10.46
CA ILE A 544 -60.81 -11.37 -10.76
C ILE A 544 -61.23 -11.32 -12.23
N GLY A 545 -60.98 -12.41 -12.97
CA GLY A 545 -61.41 -12.59 -14.36
C GLY A 545 -60.95 -11.47 -15.29
N GLY A 546 -59.79 -10.85 -15.02
CA GLY A 546 -59.27 -9.71 -15.77
C GLY A 546 -59.98 -8.36 -15.53
N SER A 547 -60.80 -8.24 -14.48
CA SER A 547 -61.45 -6.97 -14.07
C SER A 547 -60.46 -5.98 -13.45
N ASP A 548 -60.93 -4.82 -12.99
CA ASP A 548 -60.09 -3.85 -12.27
C ASP A 548 -59.44 -4.45 -11.02
N VAL A 549 -58.22 -4.00 -10.71
CA VAL A 549 -57.44 -4.45 -9.55
C VAL A 549 -58.04 -3.85 -8.27
N ALA A 550 -58.35 -4.71 -7.30
CA ALA A 550 -58.86 -4.30 -6.00
C ALA A 550 -57.76 -4.34 -4.93
N LYS A 551 -57.66 -3.26 -4.13
CA LYS A 551 -56.76 -3.18 -2.96
C LYS A 551 -57.39 -3.87 -1.75
N VAL A 552 -56.69 -4.81 -1.15
CA VAL A 552 -57.11 -5.50 0.08
C VAL A 552 -56.51 -4.75 1.28
N LYS A 553 -57.38 -4.08 2.06
CA LYS A 553 -56.95 -3.31 3.24
C LYS A 553 -56.75 -4.20 4.47
N GLU A 554 -57.60 -5.20 4.61
CA GLU A 554 -57.56 -6.22 5.67
C GLU A 554 -58.06 -7.56 5.12
N VAL A 555 -57.55 -8.66 5.67
CA VAL A 555 -58.03 -10.00 5.31
C VAL A 555 -59.17 -10.42 6.24
N PRO A 556 -60.33 -10.82 5.69
CA PRO A 556 -61.52 -11.10 6.50
C PRO A 556 -61.41 -12.36 7.36
N ASN A 557 -60.53 -13.30 6.99
CA ASN A 557 -60.56 -14.68 7.49
C ASN A 557 -59.21 -15.17 8.04
N GLY A 558 -58.59 -14.40 8.93
CA GLY A 558 -57.37 -14.78 9.64
C GLY A 558 -56.19 -13.86 9.33
N LYS A 559 -55.03 -14.43 9.04
CA LYS A 559 -53.78 -13.72 8.71
C LYS A 559 -53.15 -14.34 7.48
N VAL A 560 -52.31 -13.58 6.80
CA VAL A 560 -51.38 -14.11 5.80
C VAL A 560 -49.96 -14.01 6.33
N GLU A 561 -49.14 -15.00 5.99
CA GLU A 561 -47.72 -14.96 6.29
C GLU A 561 -47.01 -14.17 5.18
N ILE A 562 -46.21 -13.19 5.57
CA ILE A 562 -45.49 -12.30 4.66
C ILE A 562 -44.01 -12.48 4.94
N THR A 563 -43.24 -12.70 3.89
CA THR A 563 -41.79 -12.73 3.96
C THR A 563 -41.23 -11.54 3.22
N ILE A 564 -40.48 -10.69 3.92
CA ILE A 564 -39.73 -9.59 3.31
C ILE A 564 -38.24 -9.81 3.44
N THR A 565 -37.48 -9.37 2.44
CA THR A 565 -36.02 -9.34 2.55
C THR A 565 -35.57 -8.07 3.26
N ILE A 566 -34.80 -8.20 4.35
CA ILE A 566 -34.23 -7.04 5.06
C ILE A 566 -33.27 -6.28 4.12
N PRO A 567 -33.37 -4.94 3.99
CA PRO A 567 -32.44 -4.13 3.20
C PRO A 567 -30.96 -4.31 3.60
N GLU A 568 -30.04 -4.31 2.63
CA GLU A 568 -28.61 -4.61 2.84
C GLU A 568 -27.93 -3.69 3.85
N ASP A 569 -28.28 -2.40 3.84
CA ASP A 569 -27.79 -1.37 4.74
C ASP A 569 -28.17 -1.60 6.21
N LEU A 570 -29.24 -2.36 6.46
CA LEU A 570 -29.67 -2.73 7.80
C LEU A 570 -29.05 -4.04 8.31
N ARG A 571 -28.40 -4.85 7.44
CA ARG A 571 -27.87 -6.18 7.81
C ARG A 571 -26.57 -6.08 8.60
N LYS A 572 -26.51 -6.76 9.75
CA LYS A 572 -25.30 -6.83 10.61
C LYS A 572 -25.28 -8.16 11.37
N LEU A 573 -24.09 -8.73 11.56
CA LEU A 573 -23.90 -9.89 12.44
C LEU A 573 -24.36 -9.53 13.85
N ASP A 574 -25.12 -10.40 14.51
CA ASP A 574 -25.64 -10.19 15.88
C ASP A 574 -26.71 -9.08 16.03
N ARG A 575 -27.47 -8.81 14.97
CA ARG A 575 -28.65 -7.94 14.97
C ARG A 575 -29.95 -8.74 14.90
N SER A 576 -30.87 -8.48 15.82
CA SER A 576 -32.24 -9.01 15.77
C SER A 576 -33.18 -8.02 15.11
N PHE A 577 -34.15 -8.49 14.33
CA PHE A 577 -35.15 -7.66 13.64
C PHE A 577 -36.56 -7.96 14.15
N GLY A 578 -37.43 -6.97 14.05
CA GLY A 578 -38.87 -7.09 14.27
C GLY A 578 -39.63 -6.13 13.36
N ILE A 579 -40.95 -6.24 13.35
CA ILE A 579 -41.81 -5.38 12.53
C ILE A 579 -42.82 -4.66 13.40
N VAL A 580 -42.99 -3.36 13.15
CA VAL A 580 -44.12 -2.61 13.67
C VAL A 580 -45.02 -2.24 12.51
N ARG A 581 -46.29 -2.63 12.57
CA ARG A 581 -47.31 -2.27 11.59
C ARG A 581 -48.16 -1.13 12.12
N VAL A 582 -48.39 -0.10 11.33
CA VAL A 582 -49.37 0.97 11.59
C VAL A 582 -50.51 0.86 10.60
N HIS A 583 -51.74 0.74 11.12
CA HIS A 583 -52.96 0.73 10.32
C HIS A 583 -54.00 1.62 10.98
N GLU A 584 -54.54 2.59 10.23
CA GLU A 584 -55.51 3.58 10.74
C GLU A 584 -55.05 4.27 12.04
N GLY A 585 -53.76 4.60 12.13
CA GLY A 585 -53.14 5.29 13.28
C GLY A 585 -52.86 4.39 14.50
N ARG A 586 -53.17 3.09 14.43
CA ARG A 586 -52.86 2.12 15.49
C ARG A 586 -51.64 1.29 15.12
N ALA A 587 -50.65 1.26 16.03
CA ALA A 587 -49.44 0.45 15.88
C ALA A 587 -49.52 -0.89 16.62
N ASP A 588 -49.14 -1.97 15.94
CA ASP A 588 -48.98 -3.32 16.49
C ASP A 588 -47.56 -3.82 16.21
N TYR A 589 -46.90 -4.43 17.21
CA TYR A 589 -45.62 -5.11 17.01
C TYR A 589 -45.90 -6.55 16.60
N LEU A 590 -45.29 -6.99 15.51
CA LEU A 590 -45.42 -8.32 14.93
C LEU A 590 -44.09 -9.05 15.11
N ASP A 591 -44.15 -10.19 15.81
CA ASP A 591 -42.99 -11.07 15.94
C ASP A 591 -42.62 -11.63 14.57
N GLY A 592 -41.35 -11.46 14.21
CA GLY A 592 -40.81 -11.95 12.96
C GLY A 592 -39.82 -13.09 13.19
N ARG A 593 -39.82 -14.06 12.28
CA ARG A 593 -38.86 -15.16 12.20
C ARG A 593 -37.83 -14.79 11.14
N LEU A 594 -36.59 -14.52 11.56
CA LEU A 594 -35.49 -14.22 10.64
C LEU A 594 -34.79 -15.52 10.26
N ASP A 595 -34.67 -15.79 8.97
CA ASP A 595 -33.87 -16.90 8.47
C ASP A 595 -32.40 -16.53 8.19
N SER A 596 -31.59 -17.52 7.83
CA SER A 596 -30.16 -17.32 7.50
C SER A 596 -29.92 -16.46 6.25
N LYS A 597 -30.95 -16.18 5.45
CA LYS A 597 -30.90 -15.37 4.22
C LYS A 597 -31.42 -13.94 4.45
N TYR A 598 -31.57 -13.50 5.71
CA TYR A 598 -32.13 -12.20 6.08
C TYR A 598 -33.55 -11.98 5.56
N ARG A 599 -34.32 -13.06 5.41
CA ARG A 599 -35.75 -12.98 5.14
C ARG A 599 -36.48 -12.97 6.47
N LEU A 600 -37.26 -11.93 6.70
CA LEU A 600 -38.07 -11.76 7.90
C LEU A 600 -39.50 -12.16 7.57
N THR A 601 -39.94 -13.27 8.16
CA THR A 601 -41.27 -13.84 7.98
C THR A 601 -42.16 -13.52 9.17
N PHE A 602 -43.34 -12.95 8.92
CA PHE A 602 -44.27 -12.51 9.97
C PHE A 602 -45.72 -12.59 9.49
N ASP A 603 -46.67 -12.74 10.42
CA ASP A 603 -48.09 -12.84 10.11
C ASP A 603 -48.79 -11.47 10.20
N SER A 604 -49.57 -11.10 9.19
CA SER A 604 -50.37 -9.87 9.21
C SER A 604 -51.80 -10.09 8.70
N ASP A 605 -52.75 -9.38 9.31
CA ASP A 605 -54.16 -9.31 8.90
C ASP A 605 -54.54 -7.98 8.18
N ARG A 606 -53.63 -7.00 8.11
CA ARG A 606 -53.91 -5.63 7.63
C ARG A 606 -52.76 -5.06 6.83
N PHE A 607 -53.01 -4.21 5.84
CA PHE A 607 -52.00 -3.72 4.89
C PHE A 607 -52.00 -2.19 4.82
N SER A 608 -50.89 -1.57 5.18
CA SER A 608 -50.67 -0.12 5.20
C SER A 608 -49.17 0.13 5.45
N THR A 609 -48.81 0.90 6.48
CA THR A 609 -47.44 1.27 6.78
C THR A 609 -46.81 0.26 7.74
N TYR A 610 -45.57 -0.11 7.45
CA TYR A 610 -44.75 -0.99 8.27
C TYR A 610 -43.41 -0.33 8.57
N ALA A 611 -42.78 -0.71 9.66
CA ALA A 611 -41.43 -0.30 10.01
C ALA A 611 -40.62 -1.54 10.38
N ILE A 612 -39.46 -1.69 9.75
CA ILE A 612 -38.45 -2.64 10.19
C ILE A 612 -37.73 -2.00 11.38
N VAL A 613 -37.74 -2.69 12.52
CA VAL A 613 -37.03 -2.28 13.73
C VAL A 613 -35.95 -3.30 14.05
N TYR A 614 -34.84 -2.88 14.66
CA TYR A 614 -33.72 -3.76 14.96
C TYR A 614 -33.03 -3.45 16.29
N GLN A 615 -32.32 -4.43 16.85
CA GLN A 615 -31.48 -4.26 18.04
C GLN A 615 -30.14 -4.99 17.84
N ASP A 616 -29.05 -4.37 18.31
CA ASP A 616 -27.71 -4.99 18.35
C ASP A 616 -27.47 -5.66 19.73
N LYS A 617 -26.93 -6.90 19.74
CA LYS A 617 -26.66 -7.71 20.95
C LYS A 617 -25.80 -7.04 22.03
N SER A 618 -24.94 -6.07 21.70
CA SER A 618 -24.09 -5.36 22.66
C SER A 618 -24.88 -4.45 23.62
N SER A 619 -26.19 -4.30 23.42
CA SER A 619 -27.06 -3.42 24.20
C SER A 619 -27.50 -4.01 25.56
N GLN A 620 -27.07 -5.24 25.91
CA GLN A 620 -27.31 -5.82 27.25
C GLN A 620 -26.14 -5.65 28.25
N ASP A 621 -24.90 -5.39 27.79
CA ASP A 621 -23.73 -5.23 28.69
C ASP A 621 -23.49 -3.78 29.16
N ASN A 622 -24.26 -2.81 28.67
CA ASN A 622 -24.18 -1.41 29.10
C ASN A 622 -25.16 -1.09 30.25
N ILE A 623 -25.10 -1.86 31.33
CA ILE A 623 -25.47 -1.35 32.66
C ILE A 623 -24.18 -1.17 33.46
N LYS A 624 -23.45 -0.09 33.18
CA LYS A 624 -22.66 0.58 34.21
C LYS A 624 -23.39 1.85 34.61
N ASP A 625 -24.00 1.71 35.77
CA ASP A 625 -24.32 2.74 36.73
C ASP A 625 -23.43 3.99 36.57
N THR A 626 -24.10 5.13 36.43
CA THR A 626 -23.49 6.45 36.36
C THR A 626 -22.87 6.80 37.70
N SER A 627 -21.64 6.38 37.95
CA SER A 627 -20.79 7.01 38.96
C SER A 627 -19.32 7.04 38.51
N ALA A 628 -18.72 8.23 38.61
CA ALA A 628 -17.38 8.55 38.15
C ALA A 628 -16.31 7.60 38.74
N PRO A 629 -15.26 7.24 37.99
CA PRO A 629 -14.26 6.30 38.47
C PRO A 629 -13.46 6.88 39.65
N LYS A 630 -13.38 6.10 40.74
CA LYS A 630 -12.43 6.32 41.85
C LYS A 630 -11.12 5.61 41.53
N THR A 631 -10.00 6.31 41.68
CA THR A 631 -8.64 5.77 41.51
C THR A 631 -8.35 4.69 42.55
N GLY A 632 -8.06 3.45 42.11
CA GLY A 632 -7.62 2.37 43.00
C GLY A 632 -7.93 0.92 42.57
N ASP A 633 -8.55 0.70 41.41
CA ASP A 633 -8.95 -0.65 40.98
C ASP A 633 -7.80 -1.40 40.27
N THR A 634 -7.44 -2.58 40.77
CA THR A 634 -6.22 -3.32 40.39
C THR A 634 -6.42 -4.36 39.28
N ASN A 635 -7.59 -4.41 38.64
CA ASN A 635 -7.94 -5.49 37.70
C ASN A 635 -7.80 -5.15 36.19
N ASP A 636 -7.45 -3.92 35.81
CA ASP A 636 -7.24 -3.53 34.41
C ASP A 636 -5.76 -3.60 34.00
N LEU A 637 -5.28 -4.79 33.60
CA LEU A 637 -3.93 -5.04 33.08
C LEU A 637 -3.54 -4.15 31.88
N TRP A 638 -4.53 -3.69 31.12
CA TRP A 638 -4.33 -2.81 29.95
C TRP A 638 -3.98 -1.37 30.34
N LEU A 639 -4.57 -0.86 31.44
CA LEU A 639 -4.33 0.51 31.91
C LEU A 639 -2.93 0.67 32.54
N TRP A 640 -2.45 -0.36 33.26
CA TRP A 640 -1.09 -0.41 33.80
C TRP A 640 -0.01 -0.56 32.72
N SER A 641 -0.32 -1.27 31.62
CA SER A 641 0.57 -1.39 30.47
C SER A 641 0.80 -0.03 29.79
N LEU A 642 -0.23 0.83 29.75
CA LEU A 642 -0.16 2.18 29.18
C LEU A 642 0.60 3.18 30.07
N LEU A 643 0.55 3.00 31.41
CA LEU A 643 1.30 3.81 32.38
C LEU A 643 2.79 3.40 32.49
N MET A 644 3.12 2.12 32.27
CA MET A 644 4.52 1.65 32.24
C MET A 644 5.27 2.13 30.99
N ILE A 645 4.57 2.32 29.86
CA ILE A 645 5.17 2.80 28.61
C ILE A 645 5.51 4.30 28.68
N THR A 646 4.75 5.10 29.43
CA THR A 646 5.07 6.53 29.63
C THR A 646 6.18 6.77 30.66
N GLY A 647 6.42 5.82 31.58
CA GLY A 647 7.53 5.86 32.54
C GLY A 647 8.90 5.44 31.97
N LEU A 648 8.93 4.61 30.92
CA LEU A 648 10.19 4.15 30.31
C LEU A 648 10.79 5.15 29.31
N ALA A 649 9.99 6.08 28.78
CA ALA A 649 10.46 7.14 27.89
C ALA A 649 11.31 8.21 28.61
N SER A 650 11.18 8.37 29.93
CA SER A 650 11.94 9.36 30.72
C SER A 650 13.28 8.84 31.25
N VAL A 651 13.52 7.51 31.28
CA VAL A 651 14.80 6.90 31.70
C VAL A 651 15.78 6.72 30.52
N GLY A 652 15.27 6.59 29.29
CA GLY A 652 16.11 6.50 28.08
C GLY A 652 16.81 7.80 27.70
N PHE A 653 16.26 8.96 28.08
CA PHE A 653 16.82 10.27 27.74
C PHE A 653 18.04 10.66 28.61
N THR A 654 18.19 10.09 29.81
CA THR A 654 19.33 10.35 30.71
C THR A 654 20.54 9.47 30.43
N MET A 655 20.39 8.28 29.83
CA MET A 655 21.52 7.40 29.48
C MET A 655 22.25 7.78 28.18
N LEU A 656 21.57 8.43 27.22
CA LEU A 656 22.20 8.85 25.96
C LEU A 656 22.98 10.17 26.05
N TYR A 657 22.68 11.01 27.05
CA TYR A 657 23.46 12.23 27.31
C TYR A 657 24.77 11.96 28.10
N GLY A 658 24.85 10.86 28.85
CA GLY A 658 26.05 10.51 29.63
C GLY A 658 27.17 9.85 28.84
N LYS A 659 26.87 9.26 27.67
CA LYS A 659 27.85 8.46 26.90
C LYS A 659 28.64 9.27 25.86
N LYS A 660 28.16 10.46 25.47
CA LYS A 660 28.82 11.29 24.45
C LYS A 660 29.97 12.14 25.01
N ASN A 661 30.07 12.30 26.34
CA ASN A 661 31.13 13.10 26.98
C ASN A 661 32.34 12.28 27.48
N SER A 662 32.37 10.95 27.31
CA SER A 662 33.51 10.12 27.75
C SER A 662 34.44 9.67 26.62
N GLU A 663 34.12 9.93 25.36
CA GLU A 663 34.98 9.57 24.21
C GLU A 663 35.80 10.75 23.68
N GLU A 664 35.55 11.99 24.12
CA GLU A 664 36.42 13.15 23.84
C GLU A 664 37.49 13.40 24.93
N ARG A 665 37.60 12.52 25.93
CA ARG A 665 38.70 12.51 26.91
C ARG A 665 39.27 11.11 27.09
N ARG A 666 39.90 10.57 26.06
CA ARG A 666 40.90 9.50 26.18
C ARG A 666 41.96 9.61 25.11
#